data_AF-R5B1R9-F1
#
_entry.id   AF-R5B1R9-F1
#
_cell.length_a   1.000
_cell.length_b   1.000
_cell.length_c   1.000
_cell.angle_alpha   90.00
_cell.angle_beta   90.00
_cell.angle_gamma   90.00
#
_symmetry.space_group_name_H-M   'P 1'
#
loop_
_entity.id
_entity.type
_entity.pdbx_description
1 polymer ?
#
loop_
_entity_poly.entity_id
_entity_poly.type
_entity_poly.pdbx_seq_one_letter_code
_entity_poly.pdbx_strand_id
1 'polypeptide(L)'
;MKLRMRICAALIAMLMLCTSFGSLALEGESYTSSEQQLILSVQSAIQQGAAYMLNPVGSYYPENGLSFGTLQGDWAAFALGRSGLAIPYDIWQKYADNSSAAMAKAIEKVRAEHSDITTLPLLHYRKRTENMRAMIGYTSLGLDVHNVAGYDITRALGNYTDIIWQGINATIFTLIALDTLNYDMPQLTYEEMSQGVHGTAVQATREMLVTRIMSQELPGGGWVLDTGFEVEDGDGSGSFTPSTDKADPDITAMAIQALARYSGMNVTVNGTEKNVGDAIERGLNALSAMQKSAGDFDSWGTTNVESTAQVLMALIAMGIDPLKDDRFITASGNTLINGILRYHVAGSGFRHVMDGSVNAMATDQAMYALVAYDRFLKGKNYIYNMSDNLEAHAISIDTAEHGTLSAAESASQGQRITVYASPEGGYILSDVKAYLYQSEISFTDGIMQVSWELTPTYQQADVSQDGLSASFTMPNVPVLIRAEFGEGGQTGESYGFIQTSVNGSVRVSKDSARAGERVLISPKPLDGYEYIEGTISAIGPNGESIALSENASGGWEFTMPSGSVTLYAEFSELQAIGHVTISIEKFTLGQGYMIEPMQVELRQNDSVAKIITRLLDDYGMTYTLGPSASIESGFYLATITDGSDPNEEINPPQYIVDAINKDGGELEYTRDGESLGEFDYAQKSGWMYSVNGAFPNYGASDFTTTSGTNPLKDGDVIRWQFTLWGLGADIGGGFDDDETSGSFEHSYTAIADRTAATSSLADANSNYHAWVDANSGTYSAALSAMADLTISESALNEALAPVRAMLAANKDEFRIILPNSAAANGHKITVSSKAKAGDDVTLTVTPADGYELYLGSLKANGVKVSKKGDAYSFVMPAADVAITASFCKEGTGPAEVKGDANGDGSVNIADVALICRYIMGEAQLSVDARELCDMNGDGSINVTDAVLVCMKVAGN
;
A
#
# COMPACT_ATOMS: atom_id res chain seq x y z
N MET A 1 15.68 36.53 -12.26
CA MET A 1 15.16 37.73 -11.54
C MET A 1 13.66 37.62 -11.21
N LYS A 2 12.79 37.18 -12.13
CA LYS A 2 11.35 36.96 -11.86
C LYS A 2 11.01 35.75 -10.95
N LEU A 3 11.91 34.77 -10.83
CA LEU A 3 11.80 33.63 -9.90
C LEU A 3 11.93 34.06 -8.42
N ARG A 4 12.74 35.09 -8.13
CA ARG A 4 12.88 35.63 -6.76
C ARG A 4 11.69 36.50 -6.33
N MET A 5 10.96 37.10 -7.28
CA MET A 5 9.73 37.87 -6.98
C MET A 5 8.49 37.00 -6.77
N ARG A 6 8.40 35.82 -7.41
CA ARG A 6 7.27 34.88 -7.21
C ARG A 6 7.38 34.07 -5.92
N ILE A 7 8.60 33.73 -5.50
CA ILE A 7 8.84 33.12 -4.18
C ILE A 7 8.47 34.11 -3.06
N CYS A 8 8.80 35.41 -3.19
CA CYS A 8 8.31 36.42 -2.26
C CYS A 8 6.78 36.61 -2.33
N ALA A 9 6.14 36.52 -3.50
CA ALA A 9 4.68 36.69 -3.62
C ALA A 9 3.86 35.51 -3.06
N ALA A 10 4.35 34.27 -3.18
CA ALA A 10 3.74 33.09 -2.58
C ALA A 10 3.97 33.03 -1.05
N LEU A 11 5.16 33.41 -0.57
CA LEU A 11 5.41 33.61 0.86
C LEU A 11 4.57 34.74 1.44
N ILE A 12 4.34 35.83 0.69
CA ILE A 12 3.46 36.93 1.10
C ILE A 12 1.98 36.52 1.05
N ALA A 13 1.53 35.67 0.11
CA ALA A 13 0.15 35.16 0.07
C ALA A 13 -0.13 34.14 1.19
N MET A 14 0.85 33.28 1.54
CA MET A 14 0.79 32.43 2.74
C MET A 14 0.89 33.25 4.03
N LEU A 15 1.73 34.29 4.09
CA LEU A 15 1.71 35.24 5.23
C LEU A 15 0.41 36.06 5.30
N MET A 16 -0.25 36.36 4.18
CA MET A 16 -1.51 37.09 4.17
C MET A 16 -2.72 36.20 4.57
N LEU A 17 -2.69 34.90 4.27
CA LEU A 17 -3.64 33.92 4.83
C LEU A 17 -3.41 33.69 6.33
N CYS A 18 -2.21 33.93 6.85
CA CYS A 18 -1.95 34.01 8.28
C CYS A 18 -2.45 35.32 8.95
N THR A 19 -3.01 36.29 8.20
CA THR A 19 -3.51 37.57 8.75
C THR A 19 -5.04 37.71 8.76
N SER A 20 -5.80 36.72 8.28
CA SER A 20 -7.27 36.74 8.36
C SER A 20 -7.87 35.76 9.38
N PHE A 21 -7.06 35.03 10.13
CA PHE A 21 -7.54 34.35 11.34
C PHE A 21 -7.47 35.32 12.51
N GLY A 22 -8.64 35.85 12.89
CA GLY A 22 -8.80 36.56 14.15
C GLY A 22 -8.26 35.72 15.30
N SER A 23 -7.47 36.38 16.14
CA SER A 23 -6.98 35.94 17.46
C SER A 23 -7.62 34.65 18.00
N LEU A 24 -6.95 33.52 17.81
CA LEU A 24 -7.07 32.39 18.72
C LEU A 24 -6.12 32.65 19.89
N ALA A 25 -6.52 33.60 20.74
CA ALA A 25 -5.97 33.70 22.08
C ALA A 25 -6.78 32.74 22.95
N LEU A 26 -6.12 31.75 23.55
CA LEU A 26 -6.54 31.23 24.85
C LEU A 26 -6.77 32.46 25.75
N GLU A 27 -7.96 32.61 26.32
CA GLU A 27 -8.15 33.54 27.43
C GLU A 27 -7.28 33.05 28.59
N GLY A 28 -6.04 33.56 28.70
CA GLY A 28 -5.19 33.28 29.87
C GLY A 28 -3.69 33.54 29.71
N GLU A 29 -3.07 33.14 28.60
CA GLU A 29 -1.59 33.18 28.48
C GLU A 29 -1.11 33.68 27.11
N SER A 30 -0.09 34.55 27.11
CA SER A 30 0.46 35.16 25.89
C SER A 30 1.67 34.39 25.35
N TYR A 31 1.57 33.85 24.14
CA TYR A 31 2.70 33.26 23.40
C TYR A 31 3.58 34.33 22.74
N THR A 32 4.89 34.10 22.73
CA THR A 32 5.88 34.90 21.99
C THR A 32 5.76 34.68 20.48
N SER A 33 6.34 35.57 19.68
CA SER A 33 6.29 35.44 18.21
C SER A 33 6.99 34.17 17.69
N SER A 34 8.05 33.70 18.35
CA SER A 34 8.72 32.44 17.99
C SER A 34 7.87 31.22 18.32
N GLU A 35 7.13 31.24 19.44
CA GLU A 35 6.21 30.17 19.82
C GLU A 35 5.01 30.11 18.86
N GLN A 36 4.46 31.26 18.47
CA GLN A 36 3.39 31.34 17.47
C GLN A 36 3.82 30.76 16.12
N GLN A 37 5.06 31.02 15.69
CA GLN A 37 5.58 30.44 14.45
C GLN A 37 5.72 28.91 14.53
N LEU A 38 6.11 28.40 15.70
CA LEU A 38 6.20 26.96 15.93
C LEU A 38 4.82 26.30 15.92
N ILE A 39 3.82 26.93 16.54
CA ILE A 39 2.41 26.50 16.52
C ILE A 39 1.87 26.44 15.09
N LEU A 40 2.14 27.45 14.26
CA LEU A 40 1.76 27.44 12.85
C LEU A 40 2.45 26.30 12.08
N SER A 41 3.69 25.99 12.41
CA SER A 41 4.42 24.87 11.81
C SER A 41 3.82 23.52 12.18
N VAL A 42 3.32 23.37 13.41
CA VAL A 42 2.55 22.19 13.84
C VAL A 42 1.28 22.02 13.01
N GLN A 43 0.47 23.07 12.87
CA GLN A 43 -0.76 23.00 12.06
C GLN A 43 -0.48 22.64 10.61
N SER A 44 0.61 23.20 10.05
CA SER A 44 1.06 22.88 8.70
C SER A 44 1.51 21.41 8.56
N ALA A 45 2.22 20.87 9.55
CA ALA A 45 2.64 19.48 9.55
C ALA A 45 1.46 18.50 9.72
N ILE A 46 0.46 18.84 10.54
CA ILE A 46 -0.79 18.06 10.65
C ILE A 46 -1.53 18.00 9.31
N GLN A 47 -1.68 19.13 8.61
CA GLN A 47 -2.35 19.15 7.31
C GLN A 47 -1.60 18.34 6.24
N GLN A 48 -0.28 18.46 6.17
CA GLN A 48 0.56 17.73 5.21
C GLN A 48 0.59 16.24 5.51
N GLY A 49 0.77 15.86 6.78
CA GLY A 49 0.73 14.48 7.20
C GLY A 49 -0.64 13.84 6.95
N ALA A 50 -1.74 14.53 7.25
CA ALA A 50 -3.08 14.01 6.96
C ALA A 50 -3.33 13.84 5.45
N ALA A 51 -2.91 14.80 4.61
CA ALA A 51 -3.00 14.67 3.16
C ALA A 51 -2.17 13.49 2.63
N TYR A 52 -0.98 13.27 3.20
CA TYR A 52 -0.16 12.09 2.90
C TYR A 52 -0.84 10.79 3.35
N MET A 53 -1.44 10.79 4.54
CA MET A 53 -2.14 9.64 5.09
C MET A 53 -3.40 9.23 4.31
N LEU A 54 -4.03 10.18 3.64
CA LEU A 54 -5.26 10.00 2.88
C LEU A 54 -5.06 9.85 1.37
N ASN A 55 -3.82 9.92 0.87
CA ASN A 55 -3.56 9.94 -0.57
C ASN A 55 -3.72 8.53 -1.18
N PRO A 56 -4.80 8.24 -1.95
CA PRO A 56 -5.09 6.89 -2.46
C PRO A 56 -4.14 6.44 -3.59
N VAL A 57 -3.23 7.33 -4.04
CA VAL A 57 -2.23 7.07 -5.07
C VAL A 57 -0.79 7.12 -4.49
N GLY A 58 -0.66 7.34 -3.17
CA GLY A 58 0.61 7.41 -2.47
C GLY A 58 0.95 6.10 -1.74
N SER A 59 2.25 5.89 -1.45
CA SER A 59 2.80 4.69 -0.79
C SER A 59 2.28 4.37 0.61
N TYR A 60 1.44 5.23 1.18
CA TYR A 60 0.94 5.13 2.55
C TYR A 60 -0.54 4.73 2.63
N TYR A 61 -1.35 4.97 1.58
CA TYR A 61 -2.74 4.52 1.58
C TYR A 61 -2.83 3.20 0.80
N PRO A 62 -3.13 2.07 1.46
CA PRO A 62 -3.23 0.79 0.76
C PRO A 62 -4.38 0.83 -0.26
N GLU A 63 -4.23 0.12 -1.39
CA GLU A 63 -5.24 0.10 -2.48
C GLU A 63 -6.63 -0.34 -1.99
N ASN A 64 -6.69 -1.14 -0.93
CA ASN A 64 -7.93 -1.61 -0.30
C ASN A 64 -8.50 -0.66 0.77
N GLY A 65 -7.82 0.46 1.07
CA GLY A 65 -8.17 1.39 2.14
C GLY A 65 -7.65 0.97 3.52
N LEU A 66 -7.66 1.90 4.48
CA LEU A 66 -7.23 1.65 5.86
C LEU A 66 -7.96 0.43 6.44
N SER A 67 -7.29 -0.35 7.30
CA SER A 67 -7.87 -1.53 7.96
C SER A 67 -7.26 -1.73 9.34
N PHE A 68 -7.82 -2.66 10.13
CA PHE A 68 -7.25 -3.10 11.40
C PHE A 68 -5.77 -3.50 11.22
N GLY A 69 -4.87 -2.95 12.04
CA GLY A 69 -3.43 -3.19 11.91
C GLY A 69 -2.54 -2.08 12.46
N THR A 70 -1.29 -2.45 12.76
CA THR A 70 -0.30 -1.55 13.39
C THR A 70 0.23 -0.46 12.47
N LEU A 71 0.40 -0.74 11.17
CA LEU A 71 0.92 0.21 10.19
C LEU A 71 -0.21 0.61 9.25
N GLN A 72 -0.43 1.92 9.07
CA GLN A 72 -1.42 2.45 8.12
C GLN A 72 -2.84 1.92 8.42
N GLY A 73 -3.13 1.71 9.71
CA GLY A 73 -4.37 1.11 10.23
C GLY A 73 -4.94 1.87 11.43
N ASP A 74 -4.96 1.25 12.61
CA ASP A 74 -5.66 1.79 13.79
C ASP A 74 -5.11 3.17 14.23
N TRP A 75 -3.79 3.36 14.16
CA TRP A 75 -3.14 4.62 14.54
C TRP A 75 -3.40 5.74 13.54
N ALA A 76 -3.52 5.39 12.26
CA ALA A 76 -3.89 6.34 11.23
C ALA A 76 -5.33 6.82 11.43
N ALA A 77 -6.24 5.87 11.69
CA ALA A 77 -7.63 6.17 12.03
C ALA A 77 -7.72 7.05 13.28
N PHE A 78 -6.97 6.73 14.33
CA PHE A 78 -6.93 7.52 15.57
C PHE A 78 -6.41 8.95 15.35
N ALA A 79 -5.28 9.13 14.65
CA ALA A 79 -4.71 10.44 14.39
C ALA A 79 -5.66 11.30 13.54
N LEU A 80 -6.19 10.75 12.45
CA LEU A 80 -7.10 11.43 11.53
C LEU A 80 -8.45 11.74 12.19
N GLY A 81 -9.06 10.76 12.87
CA GLY A 81 -10.35 10.92 13.54
C GLY A 81 -10.34 11.97 14.65
N ARG A 82 -9.19 12.20 15.29
CA ARG A 82 -9.05 13.20 16.35
C ARG A 82 -8.50 14.55 15.89
N SER A 83 -8.03 14.64 14.64
CA SER A 83 -7.40 15.85 14.06
C SER A 83 -8.33 17.05 13.93
N GLY A 84 -9.64 16.80 13.80
CA GLY A 84 -10.62 17.83 13.44
C GLY A 84 -10.53 18.28 11.98
N LEU A 85 -9.83 17.54 11.13
CA LEU A 85 -9.86 17.73 9.67
C LEU A 85 -11.09 17.05 9.07
N ALA A 86 -11.61 17.60 7.97
CA ALA A 86 -12.64 16.94 7.18
C ALA A 86 -12.02 15.76 6.42
N ILE A 87 -12.48 14.55 6.74
CA ILE A 87 -12.02 13.30 6.12
C ILE A 87 -13.15 12.74 5.25
N PRO A 88 -12.90 12.33 4.00
CA PRO A 88 -13.93 11.75 3.13
C PRO A 88 -14.66 10.55 3.75
N TYR A 89 -15.98 10.54 3.63
CA TYR A 89 -16.84 9.51 4.25
C TYR A 89 -16.56 8.09 3.73
N ASP A 90 -16.28 7.97 2.44
CA ASP A 90 -15.96 6.69 1.79
C ASP A 90 -14.69 6.05 2.36
N ILE A 91 -13.72 6.86 2.80
CA ILE A 91 -12.50 6.40 3.47
C ILE A 91 -12.83 5.84 4.85
N TRP A 92 -13.72 6.49 5.61
CA TRP A 92 -14.15 5.99 6.92
C TRP A 92 -15.02 4.75 6.84
N GLN A 93 -15.91 4.70 5.85
CA GLN A 93 -16.74 3.53 5.58
C GLN A 93 -15.85 2.32 5.24
N LYS A 94 -14.88 2.49 4.34
CA LYS A 94 -13.92 1.43 3.99
C LYS A 94 -13.13 0.97 5.20
N TYR A 95 -12.65 1.88 6.05
CA TYR A 95 -11.96 1.50 7.29
C TYR A 95 -12.85 0.66 8.20
N ALA A 96 -14.08 1.09 8.46
CA ALA A 96 -15.01 0.36 9.33
C ALA A 96 -15.34 -1.03 8.77
N ASP A 97 -15.58 -1.14 7.47
CA ASP A 97 -15.91 -2.40 6.81
C ASP A 97 -14.71 -3.36 6.79
N ASN A 98 -13.54 -2.88 6.36
CA ASN A 98 -12.31 -3.66 6.29
C ASN A 98 -11.88 -4.14 7.68
N SER A 99 -11.90 -3.25 8.68
CA SER A 99 -11.48 -3.56 10.04
C SER A 99 -12.44 -4.55 10.70
N SER A 100 -13.75 -4.39 10.50
CA SER A 100 -14.77 -5.30 11.03
C SER A 100 -14.59 -6.72 10.48
N ALA A 101 -14.40 -6.84 9.15
CA ALA A 101 -14.15 -8.13 8.50
C ALA A 101 -12.83 -8.76 8.95
N ALA A 102 -11.75 -7.97 9.02
CA ALA A 102 -10.43 -8.44 9.46
C ALA A 102 -10.44 -8.91 10.92
N MET A 103 -11.11 -8.17 11.80
CA MET A 103 -11.25 -8.54 13.21
C MET A 103 -12.11 -9.79 13.42
N ALA A 104 -13.21 -9.93 12.67
CA ALA A 104 -14.00 -11.16 12.70
C ALA A 104 -13.15 -12.37 12.30
N LYS A 105 -12.37 -12.24 11.22
CA LYS A 105 -11.44 -13.28 10.77
C LYS A 105 -10.40 -13.60 11.84
N ALA A 106 -9.83 -12.58 12.49
CA ALA A 106 -8.85 -12.76 13.55
C ALA A 106 -9.43 -13.50 14.78
N ILE A 107 -10.66 -13.18 15.19
CA ILE A 107 -11.37 -13.87 16.29
C ILE A 107 -11.62 -15.34 15.94
N GLU A 108 -12.12 -15.61 14.74
CA GLU A 108 -12.35 -17.00 14.30
C GLU A 108 -11.04 -17.77 14.16
N LYS A 109 -9.97 -17.14 13.69
CA LYS A 109 -8.63 -17.75 13.64
C LYS A 109 -8.17 -18.18 15.04
N VAL A 110 -8.23 -17.28 16.03
CA VAL A 110 -7.83 -17.62 17.41
C VAL A 110 -8.66 -18.79 17.97
N ARG A 111 -9.98 -18.82 17.71
CA ARG A 111 -10.85 -19.92 18.13
C ARG A 111 -10.54 -21.25 17.44
N ALA A 112 -10.12 -21.22 16.18
CA ALA A 112 -9.74 -22.40 15.43
C ALA A 112 -8.42 -23.01 15.93
N GLU A 113 -7.45 -22.16 16.26
CA GLU A 113 -6.11 -22.57 16.71
C GLU A 113 -6.06 -22.95 18.20
N HIS A 114 -6.94 -22.36 19.00
CA HIS A 114 -6.94 -22.51 20.46
C HIS A 114 -8.29 -22.98 20.96
N SER A 115 -8.44 -24.31 21.08
CA SER A 115 -9.69 -24.95 21.55
C SER A 115 -10.13 -24.54 22.96
N ASP A 116 -9.23 -23.95 23.76
CA ASP A 116 -9.50 -23.35 25.06
C ASP A 116 -10.17 -21.98 24.98
N ILE A 117 -10.24 -21.36 23.79
CA ILE A 117 -10.91 -20.08 23.55
C ILE A 117 -12.18 -20.34 22.72
N THR A 118 -13.35 -20.22 23.35
CA THR A 118 -14.63 -20.53 22.70
C THR A 118 -15.55 -19.33 22.56
N THR A 119 -15.55 -18.42 23.54
CA THR A 119 -16.47 -17.26 23.56
C THR A 119 -15.74 -15.92 23.63
N LEU A 120 -14.54 -15.87 24.22
CA LEU A 120 -13.79 -14.62 24.36
C LEU A 120 -13.32 -14.10 22.98
N PRO A 121 -13.67 -12.86 22.57
CA PRO A 121 -13.34 -12.31 21.26
C PRO A 121 -11.92 -11.74 21.24
N LEU A 122 -10.95 -12.62 21.06
CA LEU A 122 -9.53 -12.30 21.03
C LEU A 122 -9.07 -12.02 19.59
N LEU A 123 -8.48 -10.86 19.34
CA LEU A 123 -7.87 -10.56 18.02
C LEU A 123 -6.51 -11.25 17.83
N HIS A 124 -5.88 -11.67 18.93
CA HIS A 124 -4.64 -12.45 18.92
C HIS A 124 -4.53 -13.24 20.23
N TYR A 125 -4.01 -14.46 20.17
CA TYR A 125 -3.88 -15.34 21.34
C TYR A 125 -3.08 -14.72 22.50
N ARG A 126 -1.90 -14.13 22.22
CA ARG A 126 -1.03 -13.50 23.22
C ARG A 126 -1.07 -11.98 23.27
N LYS A 127 -1.30 -11.30 22.13
CA LYS A 127 -1.22 -9.84 22.04
C LYS A 127 -2.57 -9.19 22.33
N ARG A 128 -2.93 -9.04 23.61
CA ARG A 128 -4.14 -8.33 24.05
C ARG A 128 -4.16 -6.86 23.59
N THR A 129 -2.99 -6.28 23.35
CA THR A 129 -2.85 -4.95 22.72
C THR A 129 -3.55 -4.82 21.37
N GLU A 130 -3.77 -5.91 20.62
CA GLU A 130 -4.54 -5.87 19.38
C GLU A 130 -5.97 -5.37 19.62
N ASN A 131 -6.69 -5.95 20.61
CA ASN A 131 -8.02 -5.50 21.01
C ASN A 131 -8.02 -4.04 21.48
N MET A 132 -7.00 -3.64 22.26
CA MET A 132 -6.90 -2.29 22.82
C MET A 132 -6.71 -1.23 21.73
N ARG A 133 -5.87 -1.50 20.73
CA ARG A 133 -5.66 -0.60 19.59
C ARG A 133 -6.90 -0.49 18.71
N ALA A 134 -7.53 -1.63 18.40
CA ALA A 134 -8.78 -1.64 17.64
C ALA A 134 -9.88 -0.84 18.36
N MET A 135 -10.00 -0.99 19.68
CA MET A 135 -10.90 -0.18 20.51
C MET A 135 -10.59 1.32 20.35
N ILE A 136 -9.33 1.74 20.53
CA ILE A 136 -8.92 3.15 20.38
C ILE A 136 -9.28 3.69 18.99
N GLY A 137 -8.96 2.93 17.93
CA GLY A 137 -9.28 3.30 16.55
C GLY A 137 -10.78 3.47 16.33
N TYR A 138 -11.60 2.49 16.73
CA TYR A 138 -13.06 2.53 16.58
C TYR A 138 -13.70 3.66 17.37
N THR A 139 -13.33 3.80 18.64
CA THR A 139 -13.86 4.85 19.52
C THR A 139 -13.52 6.24 18.98
N SER A 140 -12.36 6.41 18.35
CA SER A 140 -11.96 7.69 17.73
C SER A 140 -12.90 8.13 16.61
N LEU A 141 -13.55 7.18 15.94
CA LEU A 141 -14.53 7.38 14.88
C LEU A 141 -15.98 7.40 15.39
N GLY A 142 -16.19 7.21 16.69
CA GLY A 142 -17.52 7.08 17.28
C GLY A 142 -18.20 5.75 16.95
N LEU A 143 -17.45 4.72 16.55
CA LEU A 143 -17.98 3.38 16.29
C LEU A 143 -18.13 2.58 17.60
N ASP A 144 -19.10 1.67 17.62
CA ASP A 144 -19.41 0.86 18.79
C ASP A 144 -18.48 -0.36 18.90
N VAL A 145 -17.64 -0.37 19.94
CA VAL A 145 -16.72 -1.46 20.26
C VAL A 145 -17.39 -2.66 20.92
N HIS A 146 -18.65 -2.54 21.34
CA HIS A 146 -19.44 -3.65 21.87
C HIS A 146 -20.09 -4.50 20.76
N ASN A 147 -20.01 -4.04 19.51
CA ASN A 147 -20.58 -4.74 18.37
C ASN A 147 -19.73 -4.57 17.10
N VAL A 148 -18.56 -5.20 17.08
CA VAL A 148 -17.68 -5.30 15.93
C VAL A 148 -17.88 -6.66 15.27
N ALA A 149 -18.51 -6.68 14.09
CA ALA A 149 -18.91 -7.92 13.42
C ALA A 149 -19.71 -8.91 14.30
N GLY A 150 -20.50 -8.41 15.26
CA GLY A 150 -21.23 -9.23 16.23
C GLY A 150 -20.45 -9.58 17.50
N TYR A 151 -19.22 -9.08 17.65
CA TYR A 151 -18.36 -9.31 18.82
C TYR A 151 -18.22 -8.06 19.70
N ASP A 152 -18.27 -8.27 21.01
CA ASP A 152 -17.88 -7.26 22.01
C ASP A 152 -16.38 -7.36 22.26
N ILE A 153 -15.57 -6.64 21.48
CA ILE A 153 -14.10 -6.73 21.55
C ILE A 153 -13.53 -6.19 22.86
N THR A 154 -14.35 -5.48 23.66
CA THR A 154 -13.94 -5.00 24.98
C THR A 154 -13.71 -6.14 25.97
N ARG A 155 -14.38 -7.29 25.79
CA ARG A 155 -14.31 -8.42 26.73
C ARG A 155 -12.90 -8.94 26.94
N ALA A 156 -12.02 -8.83 25.95
CA ALA A 156 -10.60 -9.21 26.06
C ALA A 156 -9.84 -8.46 27.18
N LEU A 157 -10.34 -7.32 27.65
CA LEU A 157 -9.73 -6.49 28.69
C LEU A 157 -10.21 -6.86 30.12
N GLY A 158 -11.08 -7.86 30.25
CA GLY A 158 -11.62 -8.28 31.55
C GLY A 158 -10.76 -9.30 32.31
N ASN A 159 -9.81 -9.98 31.65
CA ASN A 159 -8.98 -11.03 32.26
C ASN A 159 -7.61 -10.46 32.69
N TYR A 160 -7.43 -10.28 34.00
CA TYR A 160 -6.21 -9.67 34.55
C TYR A 160 -4.95 -10.49 34.25
N THR A 161 -5.02 -11.81 34.42
CA THR A 161 -3.89 -12.72 34.21
C THR A 161 -3.35 -12.61 32.79
N ASP A 162 -4.25 -12.63 31.80
CA ASP A 162 -3.89 -12.55 30.40
C ASP A 162 -3.29 -11.19 30.03
N ILE A 163 -3.81 -10.11 30.61
CA ILE A 163 -3.29 -8.76 30.40
C ILE A 163 -1.85 -8.67 30.91
N ILE A 164 -1.59 -9.11 32.14
CA ILE A 164 -0.25 -9.01 32.72
C ILE A 164 0.73 -10.04 32.13
N TRP A 165 0.24 -11.10 31.50
CA TRP A 165 1.07 -12.09 30.80
C TRP A 165 1.80 -11.51 29.59
N GLN A 166 1.14 -10.62 28.84
CA GLN A 166 1.82 -9.86 27.78
C GLN A 166 2.83 -8.84 28.35
N GLY A 167 2.63 -8.39 29.60
CA GLY A 167 3.56 -7.53 30.33
C GLY A 167 3.05 -6.10 30.54
N ILE A 168 3.96 -5.21 30.93
CA ILE A 168 3.63 -3.82 31.31
C ILE A 168 2.92 -3.06 30.18
N ASN A 169 3.30 -3.33 28.92
CA ASN A 169 2.75 -2.65 27.76
C ASN A 169 1.24 -2.90 27.62
N ALA A 170 0.79 -4.15 27.79
CA ALA A 170 -0.63 -4.48 27.76
C ALA A 170 -1.38 -3.88 28.96
N THR A 171 -0.74 -3.81 30.13
CA THR A 171 -1.33 -3.19 31.32
C THR A 171 -1.58 -1.69 31.10
N ILE A 172 -0.61 -0.99 30.51
CA ILE A 172 -0.70 0.42 30.12
C ILE A 172 -1.82 0.63 29.09
N PHE A 173 -1.79 -0.11 27.98
CA PHE A 173 -2.80 0.04 26.92
C PHE A 173 -4.22 -0.32 27.38
N THR A 174 -4.36 -1.22 28.36
CA THR A 174 -5.67 -1.54 28.94
C THR A 174 -6.31 -0.29 29.54
N LEU A 175 -5.57 0.44 30.37
CA LEU A 175 -6.06 1.67 30.99
C LEU A 175 -6.34 2.75 29.94
N ILE A 176 -5.43 2.94 28.98
CA ILE A 176 -5.62 3.92 27.90
C ILE A 176 -6.90 3.62 27.11
N ALA A 177 -7.11 2.37 26.68
CA ALA A 177 -8.28 1.98 25.89
C ALA A 177 -9.58 2.18 26.67
N LEU A 178 -9.62 1.79 27.95
CA LEU A 178 -10.81 1.98 28.80
C LEU A 178 -11.10 3.45 29.10
N ASP A 179 -10.06 4.26 29.25
CA ASP A 179 -10.22 5.68 29.54
C ASP A 179 -10.66 6.51 28.33
N THR A 180 -10.75 5.90 27.14
CA THR A 180 -11.16 6.64 25.93
C THR A 180 -12.57 7.23 26.03
N LEU A 181 -13.57 6.42 26.36
CA LEU A 181 -14.92 6.88 26.72
C LEU A 181 -15.27 6.64 28.18
N ASN A 182 -14.27 6.40 29.02
CA ASN A 182 -14.49 5.93 30.39
C ASN A 182 -15.37 4.66 30.39
N TYR A 183 -15.05 3.70 29.51
CA TYR A 183 -15.72 2.41 29.44
C TYR A 183 -15.73 1.73 30.81
N ASP A 184 -16.80 1.03 31.12
CA ASP A 184 -16.83 0.19 32.32
C ASP A 184 -15.82 -0.95 32.17
N MET A 185 -15.28 -1.42 33.30
CA MET A 185 -14.47 -2.65 33.28
C MET A 185 -15.35 -3.80 32.79
N PRO A 186 -14.98 -4.49 31.70
CA PRO A 186 -15.76 -5.61 31.17
C PRO A 186 -15.93 -6.69 32.23
N GLN A 187 -17.18 -7.02 32.55
CA GLN A 187 -17.50 -8.07 33.52
C GLN A 187 -17.55 -9.41 32.80
N LEU A 188 -16.59 -10.28 33.11
CA LEU A 188 -16.50 -11.61 32.52
C LEU A 188 -17.23 -12.65 33.36
N THR A 189 -17.84 -13.62 32.69
CA THR A 189 -18.33 -14.84 33.33
C THR A 189 -17.15 -15.71 33.77
N TYR A 190 -17.40 -16.64 34.69
CA TYR A 190 -16.37 -17.60 35.10
C TYR A 190 -15.85 -18.43 33.90
N GLU A 191 -16.74 -18.78 32.98
CA GLU A 191 -16.39 -19.49 31.74
C GLU A 191 -15.42 -18.66 30.89
N GLU A 192 -15.73 -17.39 30.63
CA GLU A 192 -14.84 -16.51 29.86
C GLU A 192 -13.51 -16.25 30.55
N MET A 193 -13.50 -16.06 31.88
CA MET A 193 -12.24 -15.90 32.62
C MET A 193 -11.39 -17.18 32.65
N SER A 194 -12.02 -18.34 32.48
CA SER A 194 -11.31 -19.63 32.41
C SER A 194 -10.73 -19.93 31.03
N GLN A 195 -11.05 -19.11 30.02
CA GLN A 195 -10.49 -19.16 28.68
C GLN A 195 -9.22 -18.28 28.66
N GLY A 196 -8.05 -18.90 28.67
CA GLY A 196 -6.76 -18.20 28.75
C GLY A 196 -5.60 -19.12 29.17
N VAL A 197 -4.37 -18.69 28.88
CA VAL A 197 -3.16 -19.54 28.82
C VAL A 197 -2.78 -20.21 30.16
N HIS A 198 -3.21 -19.64 31.29
CA HIS A 198 -2.74 -20.05 32.63
C HIS A 198 -3.82 -20.63 33.55
N GLY A 199 -5.08 -20.73 33.11
CA GLY A 199 -6.17 -21.34 33.90
C GLY A 199 -6.54 -20.63 35.22
N THR A 200 -5.90 -19.50 35.55
CA THR A 200 -6.20 -18.65 36.71
C THR A 200 -7.15 -17.51 36.32
N ALA A 201 -8.44 -17.73 36.55
CA ALA A 201 -9.51 -16.79 36.25
C ALA A 201 -9.54 -15.60 37.23
N VAL A 202 -8.86 -14.50 36.91
CA VAL A 202 -8.87 -13.27 37.74
C VAL A 202 -9.48 -12.10 36.98
N GLN A 203 -10.61 -11.59 37.48
CA GLN A 203 -11.27 -10.40 36.95
C GLN A 203 -10.38 -9.16 37.12
N ALA A 204 -10.09 -8.46 36.03
CA ALA A 204 -9.35 -7.21 36.08
C ALA A 204 -10.17 -6.09 36.73
N THR A 205 -9.46 -5.21 37.44
CA THR A 205 -9.98 -3.93 37.92
C THR A 205 -8.99 -2.81 37.62
N ARG A 206 -9.47 -1.57 37.49
CA ARG A 206 -8.60 -0.40 37.30
C ARG A 206 -7.53 -0.28 38.40
N GLU A 207 -7.92 -0.50 39.66
CA GLU A 207 -6.99 -0.44 40.80
C GLU A 207 -5.87 -1.49 40.68
N MET A 208 -6.19 -2.71 40.23
CA MET A 208 -5.17 -3.75 40.01
C MET A 208 -4.20 -3.36 38.89
N LEU A 209 -4.71 -2.82 37.77
CA LEU A 209 -3.89 -2.38 36.65
C LEU A 209 -2.98 -1.20 37.04
N VAL A 210 -3.52 -0.21 37.77
CA VAL A 210 -2.73 0.91 38.31
C VAL A 210 -1.67 0.41 39.28
N THR A 211 -2.04 -0.46 40.21
CA THR A 211 -1.10 -1.06 41.18
C THR A 211 -0.01 -1.86 40.47
N ARG A 212 -0.35 -2.54 39.36
CA ARG A 212 0.61 -3.30 38.55
C ARG A 212 1.63 -2.40 37.88
N ILE A 213 1.22 -1.29 37.26
CA ILE A 213 2.17 -0.32 36.69
C ILE A 213 3.03 0.28 37.81
N MET A 214 2.43 0.64 38.94
CA MET A 214 3.14 1.23 40.09
C MET A 214 4.14 0.27 40.76
N SER A 215 3.92 -1.05 40.68
CA SER A 215 4.86 -2.05 41.19
C SER A 215 6.09 -2.24 40.31
N GLN A 216 6.03 -1.76 39.06
CA GLN A 216 7.13 -1.83 38.09
C GLN A 216 7.93 -0.54 37.97
N GLU A 217 7.63 0.47 38.79
CA GLU A 217 8.40 1.71 38.86
C GLU A 217 9.86 1.41 39.26
N LEU A 218 10.81 1.92 38.49
CA LEU A 218 12.24 1.75 38.75
C LEU A 218 12.72 2.62 39.92
N PRO A 219 13.81 2.24 40.64
CA PRO A 219 14.32 3.01 41.77
C PRO A 219 14.66 4.48 41.47
N GLY A 220 15.08 4.78 40.23
CA GLY A 220 15.38 6.14 39.74
C GLY A 220 14.16 6.93 39.25
N GLY A 221 12.95 6.34 39.32
CA GLY A 221 11.77 6.83 38.63
C GLY A 221 11.69 6.32 37.19
N GLY A 222 10.47 6.32 36.64
CA GLY A 222 10.20 5.84 35.29
C GLY A 222 10.01 4.32 35.21
N TRP A 223 9.81 3.87 33.96
CA TRP A 223 9.46 2.49 33.61
C TRP A 223 10.23 2.05 32.37
N VAL A 224 10.27 0.73 32.15
CA VAL A 224 10.98 0.10 31.03
C VAL A 224 10.19 -1.10 30.53
N LEU A 225 10.33 -1.44 29.25
CA LEU A 225 9.75 -2.67 28.72
C LEU A 225 10.58 -3.84 29.24
N ASP A 226 10.05 -4.54 30.23
CA ASP A 226 10.79 -5.60 30.92
C ASP A 226 9.87 -6.75 31.32
N THR A 227 10.38 -7.96 31.15
CA THR A 227 9.73 -9.21 31.52
C THR A 227 10.19 -9.72 32.89
N GLY A 228 10.75 -8.87 33.76
CA GLY A 228 11.31 -9.17 35.09
C GLY A 228 10.35 -9.79 36.14
N PHE A 229 9.28 -10.45 35.71
CA PHE A 229 8.53 -11.42 36.48
C PHE A 229 8.85 -12.82 35.96
N GLU A 230 9.27 -13.72 36.84
CA GLU A 230 9.22 -15.17 36.55
C GLU A 230 7.73 -15.56 36.48
N VAL A 231 7.17 -15.62 35.27
CA VAL A 231 5.75 -15.95 35.07
C VAL A 231 5.57 -17.47 35.14
N GLU A 232 5.84 -18.08 36.30
CA GLU A 232 5.50 -19.49 36.54
C GLU A 232 4.11 -19.68 37.15
N ASP A 233 3.52 -18.69 37.86
CA ASP A 233 2.31 -18.91 38.68
C ASP A 233 1.09 -17.97 38.43
N GLY A 234 1.06 -17.17 37.36
CA GLY A 234 -0.20 -16.67 36.77
C GLY A 234 -1.13 -15.77 37.62
N ASP A 235 -0.72 -15.18 38.74
CA ASP A 235 -1.58 -14.27 39.55
C ASP A 235 -0.99 -12.86 39.75
N GLY A 236 0.23 -12.63 39.26
CA GLY A 236 0.94 -11.35 39.39
C GLY A 236 1.46 -11.05 40.80
N SER A 237 1.44 -12.02 41.73
CA SER A 237 1.93 -11.89 43.12
C SER A 237 3.45 -11.94 43.28
N GLY A 238 4.17 -12.36 42.22
CA GLY A 238 5.64 -12.38 42.20
C GLY A 238 6.24 -10.99 42.43
N SER A 239 7.41 -10.93 43.08
CA SER A 239 8.15 -9.68 43.23
C SER A 239 8.77 -9.29 41.89
N PHE A 240 8.47 -8.10 41.38
CA PHE A 240 9.17 -7.56 40.21
C PHE A 240 10.65 -7.38 40.53
N THR A 241 11.51 -7.93 39.71
CA THR A 241 12.95 -7.64 39.73
C THR A 241 13.33 -7.15 38.35
N PRO A 242 13.56 -5.83 38.16
CA PRO A 242 13.88 -5.31 36.85
C PRO A 242 15.25 -5.83 36.38
N SER A 243 15.34 -6.17 35.11
CA SER A 243 16.58 -6.52 34.39
C SER A 243 17.55 -5.34 34.25
N THR A 244 17.05 -4.11 34.46
CA THR A 244 17.81 -2.86 34.35
C THR A 244 17.31 -1.82 35.35
N ASP A 245 18.19 -0.93 35.80
CA ASP A 245 17.83 0.24 36.61
C ASP A 245 17.53 1.49 35.76
N LYS A 246 17.60 1.37 34.43
CA LYS A 246 17.39 2.48 33.48
C LYS A 246 15.97 2.50 32.94
N ALA A 247 15.31 3.63 33.13
CA ALA A 247 14.03 3.91 32.50
C ALA A 247 14.18 4.13 30.99
N ASP A 248 13.14 3.75 30.25
CA ASP A 248 12.99 3.91 28.82
C ASP A 248 12.01 5.06 28.53
N PRO A 249 12.29 5.97 27.58
CA PRO A 249 11.42 7.11 27.35
C PRO A 249 10.03 6.72 26.83
N ASP A 250 9.91 5.70 25.99
CA ASP A 250 8.63 5.27 25.41
C ASP A 250 7.72 4.74 26.51
N ILE A 251 8.19 3.75 27.26
CA ILE A 251 7.40 3.10 28.30
C ILE A 251 7.16 4.02 29.48
N THR A 252 8.14 4.86 29.85
CA THR A 252 7.94 5.85 30.92
C THR A 252 6.84 6.84 30.54
N ALA A 253 6.88 7.36 29.31
CA ALA A 253 5.89 8.31 28.86
C ALA A 253 4.50 7.66 28.70
N MET A 254 4.41 6.45 28.16
CA MET A 254 3.14 5.73 28.06
C MET A 254 2.56 5.36 29.42
N ALA A 255 3.40 4.98 30.40
CA ALA A 255 2.95 4.75 31.78
C ALA A 255 2.36 6.03 32.39
N ILE A 256 3.00 7.19 32.19
CA ILE A 256 2.46 8.49 32.63
C ILE A 256 1.10 8.76 31.95
N GLN A 257 0.98 8.54 30.65
CA GLN A 257 -0.28 8.73 29.91
C GLN A 257 -1.41 7.87 30.50
N ALA A 258 -1.14 6.60 30.82
CA ALA A 258 -2.12 5.70 31.45
C ALA A 258 -2.44 6.10 32.90
N LEU A 259 -1.47 6.61 33.65
CA LEU A 259 -1.62 6.95 35.06
C LEU A 259 -2.18 8.36 35.30
N ALA A 260 -2.19 9.25 34.31
CA ALA A 260 -2.53 10.67 34.46
C ALA A 260 -3.87 10.90 35.20
N ARG A 261 -4.92 10.15 34.82
CA ARG A 261 -6.26 10.21 35.42
C ARG A 261 -6.31 9.67 36.85
N TYR A 262 -5.32 8.87 37.24
CA TYR A 262 -5.20 8.23 38.55
C TYR A 262 -4.17 8.92 39.44
N SER A 263 -3.65 10.09 39.07
CA SER A 263 -2.62 10.83 39.83
C SER A 263 -2.97 11.06 41.32
N GLY A 264 -4.25 11.20 41.65
CA GLY A 264 -4.72 11.33 43.04
C GLY A 264 -4.85 10.01 43.82
N MET A 265 -4.63 8.86 43.19
CA MET A 265 -4.80 7.54 43.80
C MET A 265 -3.59 7.15 44.66
N ASN A 266 -3.86 6.51 45.80
CA ASN A 266 -2.86 5.79 46.58
C ASN A 266 -3.06 4.29 46.37
N VAL A 267 -1.97 3.56 46.15
CA VAL A 267 -1.97 2.10 46.00
C VAL A 267 -0.96 1.48 46.94
N THR A 268 -1.21 0.23 47.36
CA THR A 268 -0.24 -0.51 48.19
C THR A 268 0.62 -1.40 47.30
N VAL A 269 1.91 -1.11 47.22
CA VAL A 269 2.91 -1.91 46.50
C VAL A 269 3.84 -2.54 47.53
N ASN A 270 3.92 -3.88 47.55
CA ASN A 270 4.78 -4.63 48.47
C ASN A 270 4.63 -4.20 49.94
N GLY A 271 3.39 -3.97 50.38
CA GLY A 271 3.07 -3.53 51.74
C GLY A 271 3.37 -2.06 52.06
N THR A 272 3.77 -1.27 51.06
CA THR A 272 4.05 0.16 51.20
C THR A 272 3.03 0.96 50.39
N GLU A 273 2.36 1.93 51.03
CA GLU A 273 1.49 2.86 50.34
C GLU A 273 2.33 3.82 49.47
N LYS A 274 1.97 3.93 48.20
CA LYS A 274 2.57 4.83 47.21
C LYS A 274 1.48 5.70 46.58
N ASN A 275 1.77 6.99 46.41
CA ASN A 275 0.93 7.88 45.62
C ASN A 275 1.32 7.81 44.13
N VAL A 276 0.32 7.77 43.26
CA VAL A 276 0.52 7.69 41.80
C VAL A 276 1.11 8.99 41.25
N GLY A 277 0.63 10.15 41.69
CA GLY A 277 1.14 11.46 41.30
C GLY A 277 2.63 11.65 41.60
N ASP A 278 3.08 11.17 42.76
CA ASP A 278 4.50 11.21 43.13
C ASP A 278 5.37 10.35 42.18
N ALA A 279 4.86 9.20 41.71
CA ALA A 279 5.56 8.37 40.73
C ALA A 279 5.56 9.01 39.33
N ILE A 280 4.47 9.63 38.93
CA ILE A 280 4.39 10.42 37.68
C ILE A 280 5.44 11.52 37.69
N GLU A 281 5.57 12.28 38.79
CA GLU A 281 6.55 13.36 38.90
C GLU A 281 7.99 12.83 38.83
N ARG A 282 8.29 11.68 39.46
CA ARG A 282 9.60 11.03 39.29
C ARG A 282 9.84 10.58 37.84
N GLY A 283 8.82 10.04 37.16
CA GLY A 283 8.89 9.69 35.75
C GLY A 283 9.16 10.90 34.86
N LEU A 284 8.47 12.03 35.07
CA LEU A 284 8.70 13.28 34.33
C LEU A 284 10.13 13.80 34.54
N ASN A 285 10.66 13.73 35.77
CA ASN A 285 12.05 14.11 36.05
C ASN A 285 13.05 13.16 35.37
N ALA A 286 12.76 11.86 35.30
CA ALA A 286 13.57 10.91 34.56
C ALA A 286 13.56 11.22 33.05
N LEU A 287 12.40 11.52 32.46
CA LEU A 287 12.29 11.94 31.05
C LEU A 287 13.03 13.25 30.78
N SER A 288 12.90 14.25 31.65
CA SER A 288 13.64 15.51 31.52
C SER A 288 15.15 15.29 31.46
N ALA A 289 15.67 14.38 32.29
CA ALA A 289 17.10 14.04 32.28
C ALA A 289 17.57 13.29 31.01
N MET A 290 16.65 12.68 30.25
CA MET A 290 16.95 11.96 29.00
C MET A 290 16.89 12.86 27.75
N GLN A 291 16.29 14.04 27.84
CA GLN A 291 16.09 14.92 26.69
C GLN A 291 17.44 15.35 26.07
N LYS A 292 17.57 15.22 24.75
CA LYS A 292 18.77 15.61 24.02
C LYS A 292 18.76 17.09 23.66
N SER A 293 19.89 17.63 23.22
CA SER A 293 20.05 19.07 22.92
C SER A 293 19.13 19.60 21.82
N ALA A 294 18.63 18.73 20.94
CA ALA A 294 17.68 19.10 19.89
C ALA A 294 16.20 19.00 20.35
N GLY A 295 15.96 18.58 21.59
CA GLY A 295 14.63 18.35 22.14
C GLY A 295 14.05 16.96 21.86
N ASP A 296 14.80 16.08 21.18
CA ASP A 296 14.42 14.69 20.87
C ASP A 296 14.95 13.67 21.88
N PHE A 297 14.51 12.42 21.73
CA PHE A 297 14.78 11.31 22.66
C PHE A 297 15.43 10.12 21.95
N ASP A 298 16.16 9.32 22.75
CA ASP A 298 16.84 8.10 22.34
C ASP A 298 16.21 6.90 23.04
N SER A 299 15.83 5.89 22.27
CA SER A 299 15.29 4.63 22.77
C SER A 299 16.06 3.49 22.11
N TRP A 300 16.48 2.50 22.91
CA TRP A 300 17.33 1.38 22.44
C TRP A 300 18.58 1.80 21.63
N GLY A 301 19.16 2.96 21.96
CA GLY A 301 20.36 3.49 21.28
C GLY A 301 20.09 4.22 19.97
N THR A 302 18.82 4.39 19.59
CA THR A 302 18.40 5.07 18.35
C THR A 302 17.56 6.31 18.66
N THR A 303 18.00 7.46 18.15
CA THR A 303 17.30 8.73 18.34
C THR A 303 16.23 8.87 17.28
N ASN A 304 14.98 8.94 17.71
CA ASN A 304 13.83 8.80 16.83
C ASN A 304 12.67 9.74 17.22
N VAL A 305 11.72 9.91 16.29
CA VAL A 305 10.57 10.80 16.49
C VAL A 305 9.51 10.18 17.39
N GLU A 306 9.33 8.86 17.33
CA GLU A 306 8.30 8.13 18.06
C GLU A 306 8.47 8.30 19.58
N SER A 307 9.69 8.18 20.08
CA SER A 307 9.99 8.43 21.49
C SER A 307 9.75 9.87 21.91
N THR A 308 10.07 10.81 21.04
CA THR A 308 9.78 12.23 21.29
C THR A 308 8.26 12.48 21.31
N ALA A 309 7.51 11.80 20.44
CA ALA A 309 6.05 11.85 20.37
C ALA A 309 5.41 11.30 21.65
N GLN A 310 5.88 10.18 22.19
CA GLN A 310 5.39 9.63 23.46
C GLN A 310 5.59 10.61 24.63
N VAL A 311 6.78 11.22 24.73
CA VAL A 311 7.07 12.20 25.79
C VAL A 311 6.17 13.42 25.67
N LEU A 312 5.94 13.94 24.46
CA LEU A 312 4.99 15.03 24.23
C LEU A 312 3.58 14.65 24.71
N MET A 313 3.11 13.45 24.38
CA MET A 313 1.81 12.94 24.83
C MET A 313 1.70 12.87 26.36
N ALA A 314 2.76 12.46 27.05
CA ALA A 314 2.79 12.41 28.52
C ALA A 314 2.64 13.80 29.17
N LEU A 315 3.30 14.83 28.62
CA LEU A 315 3.13 16.21 29.11
C LEU A 315 1.69 16.69 28.91
N ILE A 316 1.14 16.47 27.72
CA ILE A 316 -0.22 16.91 27.39
C ILE A 316 -1.26 16.17 28.25
N ALA A 317 -1.07 14.87 28.50
CA ALA A 317 -1.94 14.09 29.38
C ALA A 317 -1.99 14.67 30.81
N MET A 318 -0.87 15.25 31.27
CA MET A 318 -0.76 15.93 32.56
C MET A 318 -1.18 17.40 32.53
N GLY A 319 -1.63 17.91 31.38
CA GLY A 319 -2.01 19.31 31.20
C GLY A 319 -0.83 20.29 31.22
N ILE A 320 0.39 19.81 30.95
CA ILE A 320 1.62 20.60 30.95
C ILE A 320 1.85 21.17 29.54
N ASP A 321 2.03 22.49 29.43
CA ASP A 321 2.40 23.13 28.16
C ASP A 321 3.87 22.84 27.82
N PRO A 322 4.17 22.09 26.74
CA PRO A 322 5.53 21.73 26.35
C PRO A 322 6.40 22.91 25.92
N LEU A 323 5.83 24.10 25.72
CA LEU A 323 6.58 25.34 25.45
C LEU A 323 6.91 26.14 26.71
N LYS A 324 6.35 25.78 27.87
CA LYS A 324 6.48 26.54 29.12
C LYS A 324 7.13 25.77 30.26
N ASP A 325 7.19 24.44 30.17
CA ASP A 325 7.84 23.62 31.20
C ASP A 325 9.37 23.63 31.02
N ASP A 326 10.05 24.37 31.91
CA ASP A 326 11.51 24.51 31.91
C ASP A 326 12.25 23.16 31.96
N ARG A 327 11.62 22.07 32.45
CA ARG A 327 12.23 20.72 32.45
C ARG A 327 12.42 20.16 31.05
N PHE A 328 11.63 20.61 30.08
CA PHE A 328 11.62 20.10 28.70
C PHE A 328 12.01 21.17 27.66
N ILE A 329 12.57 22.28 28.14
CA ILE A 329 13.22 23.30 27.31
C ILE A 329 14.73 23.17 27.50
N THR A 330 15.41 22.76 26.45
CA THR A 330 16.87 22.59 26.49
C THR A 330 17.58 23.93 26.71
N ALA A 331 18.83 23.89 27.15
CA ALA A 331 19.66 25.11 27.29
C ALA A 331 19.83 25.91 25.99
N SER A 332 19.60 25.29 24.82
CA SER A 332 19.61 25.95 23.51
C SER A 332 18.24 26.50 23.09
N GLY A 333 17.22 26.36 23.93
CA GLY A 333 15.84 26.81 23.67
C GLY A 333 15.01 25.85 22.82
N ASN A 334 15.52 24.65 22.50
CA ASN A 334 14.73 23.64 21.79
C ASN A 334 13.74 22.95 22.73
N THR A 335 12.53 22.73 22.25
CA THR A 335 11.43 22.03 22.93
C THR A 335 11.17 20.65 22.29
N LEU A 336 10.25 19.87 22.86
CA LEU A 336 9.75 18.63 22.25
C LEU A 336 9.15 18.87 20.85
N ILE A 337 8.50 20.03 20.65
CA ILE A 337 7.90 20.38 19.36
C ILE A 337 8.99 20.62 18.30
N ASN A 338 10.11 21.24 18.67
CA ASN A 338 11.27 21.32 17.79
C ASN A 338 11.85 19.93 17.49
N GLY A 339 11.93 19.09 18.52
CA GLY A 339 12.37 17.71 18.44
C GLY A 339 11.54 16.87 17.48
N ILE A 340 10.23 17.07 17.39
CA ILE A 340 9.35 16.35 16.45
C ILE A 340 9.40 16.95 15.05
N LEU A 341 9.25 18.27 14.91
CA LEU A 341 9.11 18.92 13.60
C LEU A 341 10.34 18.78 12.70
N ARG A 342 11.53 18.51 13.26
CA ARG A 342 12.73 18.24 12.45
C ARG A 342 12.66 16.92 11.66
N TYR A 343 11.83 15.98 12.11
CA TYR A 343 11.58 14.71 11.42
C TYR A 343 10.46 14.81 10.38
N HIS A 344 9.75 15.94 10.30
CA HIS A 344 8.74 16.15 9.28
C HIS A 344 9.39 16.34 7.89
N VAL A 345 8.84 15.68 6.88
CA VAL A 345 9.22 15.85 5.48
C VAL A 345 8.13 16.67 4.79
N ALA A 346 8.49 17.85 4.28
CA ALA A 346 7.52 18.76 3.67
C ALA A 346 6.74 18.09 2.52
N GLY A 347 5.41 18.23 2.55
CA GLY A 347 4.48 17.61 1.62
C GLY A 347 4.19 16.14 1.88
N SER A 348 4.73 15.55 2.96
CA SER A 348 4.64 14.12 3.27
C SER A 348 4.50 13.89 4.80
N GLY A 349 4.87 12.71 5.27
CA GLY A 349 4.85 12.31 6.68
C GLY A 349 6.15 12.59 7.42
N PHE A 350 6.48 11.71 8.37
CA PHE A 350 7.65 11.82 9.24
C PHE A 350 8.62 10.67 9.00
N ARG A 351 9.92 10.93 9.16
CA ARG A 351 10.99 9.91 9.16
C ARG A 351 11.23 9.40 10.57
N HIS A 352 11.60 8.12 10.69
CA HIS A 352 11.95 7.49 11.97
C HIS A 352 13.24 8.09 12.56
N VAL A 353 14.31 8.13 11.76
CA VAL A 353 15.60 8.74 12.09
C VAL A 353 15.93 9.88 11.12
N MET A 354 16.79 10.82 11.52
CA MET A 354 17.09 12.03 10.73
C MET A 354 17.59 11.74 9.30
N ASP A 355 18.36 10.67 9.11
CA ASP A 355 18.92 10.30 7.81
C ASP A 355 18.06 9.27 7.05
N GLY A 356 16.88 8.94 7.58
CA GLY A 356 15.95 7.97 6.98
C GLY A 356 14.92 8.59 6.02
N SER A 357 14.22 7.73 5.30
CA SER A 357 13.03 8.08 4.50
C SER A 357 11.80 8.24 5.39
N VAL A 358 10.71 8.74 4.79
CA VAL A 358 9.39 8.77 5.45
C VAL A 358 9.01 7.36 5.88
N ASN A 359 8.55 7.23 7.11
CA ASN A 359 8.20 5.96 7.75
C ASN A 359 6.75 6.03 8.26
N ALA A 360 6.00 4.95 8.06
CA ALA A 360 4.58 4.94 8.40
C ALA A 360 4.31 5.06 9.92
N MET A 361 5.04 4.31 10.74
CA MET A 361 4.90 4.36 12.19
C MET A 361 5.35 5.70 12.77
N ALA A 362 6.47 6.24 12.27
CA ALA A 362 6.93 7.58 12.61
C ALA A 362 5.88 8.63 12.28
N THR A 363 5.23 8.49 11.12
CA THR A 363 4.14 9.36 10.68
C THR A 363 2.95 9.25 11.61
N ASP A 364 2.48 8.04 11.92
CA ASP A 364 1.35 7.79 12.81
C ASP A 364 1.56 8.44 14.18
N GLN A 365 2.72 8.16 14.80
CA GLN A 365 3.01 8.59 16.15
C GLN A 365 3.28 10.08 16.26
N ALA A 366 4.03 10.65 15.33
CA ALA A 366 4.22 12.10 15.28
C ALA A 366 2.90 12.82 15.00
N MET A 367 2.06 12.28 14.11
CA MET A 367 0.77 12.88 13.77
C MET A 367 -0.18 12.95 14.96
N TYR A 368 -0.44 11.85 15.66
CA TYR A 368 -1.36 11.92 16.80
C TYR A 368 -0.79 12.78 17.94
N ALA A 369 0.55 12.85 18.11
CA ALA A 369 1.16 13.70 19.13
C ALA A 369 1.02 15.20 18.80
N LEU A 370 1.21 15.57 17.54
CA LEU A 370 0.95 16.95 17.08
C LEU A 370 -0.54 17.30 17.17
N VAL A 371 -1.43 16.36 16.82
CA VAL A 371 -2.88 16.54 17.00
C VAL A 371 -3.23 16.72 18.48
N ALA A 372 -2.64 15.94 19.38
CA ALA A 372 -2.84 16.12 20.82
C ALA A 372 -2.41 17.52 21.29
N TYR A 373 -1.30 18.02 20.77
CA TYR A 373 -0.82 19.37 21.09
C TYR A 373 -1.76 20.46 20.53
N ASP A 374 -2.23 20.33 19.29
CA ASP A 374 -3.21 21.25 18.72
C ASP A 374 -4.53 21.25 19.51
N ARG A 375 -4.98 20.07 19.97
CA ARG A 375 -6.15 19.94 20.85
C ARG A 375 -5.93 20.63 22.20
N PHE A 376 -4.75 20.47 22.80
CA PHE A 376 -4.37 21.15 24.04
C PHE A 376 -4.42 22.67 23.89
N LEU A 377 -3.83 23.22 22.82
CA LEU A 377 -3.86 24.67 22.51
C LEU A 377 -5.29 25.19 22.30
N LYS A 378 -6.21 24.34 21.82
CA LYS A 378 -7.61 24.69 21.60
C LYS A 378 -8.50 24.44 22.84
N GLY A 379 -7.92 24.02 23.96
CA GLY A 379 -8.68 23.69 25.18
C GLY A 379 -9.64 22.50 25.00
N LYS A 380 -9.40 21.64 24.01
CA LYS A 380 -10.18 20.42 23.80
C LYS A 380 -9.71 19.31 24.74
N ASN A 381 -10.53 18.28 24.89
CA ASN A 381 -10.13 17.09 25.66
C ASN A 381 -8.83 16.51 25.12
N TYR A 382 -8.00 15.98 26.02
CA TYR A 382 -6.83 15.17 25.69
C TYR A 382 -7.20 14.12 24.64
N ILE A 383 -6.29 13.81 23.71
CA ILE A 383 -6.62 13.06 22.49
C ILE A 383 -7.24 11.68 22.78
N TYR A 384 -6.75 10.97 23.81
CA TYR A 384 -7.34 9.71 24.24
C TYR A 384 -8.65 9.91 25.00
N ASN A 385 -8.89 11.03 25.70
CA ASN A 385 -10.20 11.30 26.28
C ASN A 385 -11.18 11.74 25.17
N MET A 386 -11.96 10.78 24.70
CA MET A 386 -12.93 10.92 23.63
C MET A 386 -14.34 11.18 24.16
N SER A 387 -14.53 11.53 25.44
CA SER A 387 -15.87 11.82 25.98
C SER A 387 -16.57 12.99 25.28
N ASP A 388 -15.80 13.83 24.57
CA ASP A 388 -16.30 14.89 23.70
C ASP A 388 -16.90 14.36 22.38
N ASN A 389 -16.74 13.08 22.06
CA ASN A 389 -17.43 12.40 20.96
C ASN A 389 -18.93 12.18 21.24
N LEU A 390 -19.41 12.29 22.50
CA LEU A 390 -20.82 12.03 22.88
C LEU A 390 -21.76 13.25 22.79
N GLU A 391 -21.23 14.46 22.64
CA GLU A 391 -22.04 15.69 22.55
C GLU A 391 -21.98 16.35 21.18
N ALA A 392 -21.37 15.73 20.18
CA ALA A 392 -21.24 16.32 18.86
C ALA A 392 -21.43 15.26 17.79
N HIS A 393 -22.60 15.28 17.15
CA HIS A 393 -22.85 14.44 15.99
C HIS A 393 -22.16 15.07 14.78
N ALA A 394 -21.45 14.25 14.01
CA ALA A 394 -20.74 14.72 12.83
C ALA A 394 -21.73 15.31 11.82
N ILE A 395 -21.37 16.46 11.26
CA ILE A 395 -22.07 17.07 10.14
C ILE A 395 -21.13 16.94 8.95
N SER A 396 -21.44 15.97 8.10
CA SER A 396 -20.69 15.75 6.86
C SER A 396 -21.31 16.60 5.75
N ILE A 397 -20.47 17.19 4.91
CA ILE A 397 -20.91 17.87 3.70
C ILE A 397 -20.51 16.99 2.54
N ASP A 398 -21.49 16.56 1.77
CA ASP A 398 -21.21 15.97 0.46
C ASP A 398 -20.96 17.14 -0.50
N THR A 399 -19.83 17.09 -1.20
CA THR A 399 -19.42 18.15 -2.13
C THR A 399 -20.44 18.25 -3.26
N ALA A 400 -21.25 19.30 -3.22
CA ALA A 400 -22.21 19.59 -4.26
C ALA A 400 -21.46 20.08 -5.52
N GLU A 401 -21.82 19.56 -6.68
CA GLU A 401 -21.41 20.15 -7.95
C GLU A 401 -21.88 21.62 -8.01
N HIS A 402 -21.01 22.51 -8.52
CA HIS A 402 -21.34 23.90 -8.84
C HIS A 402 -21.54 24.89 -7.67
N GLY A 403 -21.04 24.55 -6.48
CA GLY A 403 -20.98 25.46 -5.34
C GLY A 403 -20.36 24.78 -4.13
N THR A 404 -19.92 25.57 -3.14
CA THR A 404 -19.43 25.02 -1.87
C THR A 404 -20.45 25.25 -0.77
N LEU A 405 -20.49 24.33 0.20
CA LEU A 405 -21.22 24.51 1.43
C LEU A 405 -20.26 24.67 2.59
N SER A 406 -20.67 25.44 3.60
CA SER A 406 -20.03 25.46 4.90
C SER A 406 -21.09 25.38 6.00
N ALA A 407 -20.80 24.56 7.01
CA ALA A 407 -21.60 24.41 8.21
C ALA A 407 -20.66 24.14 9.38
N ALA A 408 -21.18 24.08 10.60
CA ALA A 408 -20.41 23.54 11.73
C ALA A 408 -20.03 22.07 11.44
N GLU A 409 -18.80 21.66 11.73
CA GLU A 409 -18.29 20.29 11.48
C GLU A 409 -18.97 19.23 12.36
N SER A 410 -19.55 19.65 13.48
CA SER A 410 -20.28 18.82 14.41
C SER A 410 -21.17 19.68 15.28
N ALA A 411 -22.25 19.12 15.82
CA ALA A 411 -23.08 19.84 16.78
C ALA A 411 -23.82 18.92 17.75
N SER A 412 -24.17 19.48 18.90
CA SER A 412 -24.96 18.78 19.90
C SER A 412 -26.41 18.65 19.48
N GLN A 413 -27.06 17.54 19.86
CA GLN A 413 -28.48 17.34 19.65
C GLN A 413 -29.28 18.57 20.14
N GLY A 414 -30.16 19.10 19.29
CA GLY A 414 -31.03 20.25 19.59
C GLY A 414 -30.41 21.62 19.25
N GLN A 415 -29.14 21.69 18.87
CA GLN A 415 -28.50 22.93 18.41
C GLN A 415 -28.99 23.32 17.01
N ARG A 416 -29.28 24.61 16.78
CA ARG A 416 -29.63 25.11 15.44
C ARG A 416 -28.37 25.29 14.60
N ILE A 417 -28.34 24.68 13.43
CA ILE A 417 -27.22 24.72 12.48
C ILE A 417 -27.61 25.57 11.29
N THR A 418 -26.71 26.48 10.93
CA THR A 418 -26.81 27.27 9.69
C THR A 418 -25.79 26.74 8.70
N VAL A 419 -26.29 26.42 7.51
CA VAL A 419 -25.52 26.03 6.32
C VAL A 419 -25.43 27.27 5.44
N TYR A 420 -24.22 27.65 5.07
CA TYR A 420 -23.94 28.70 4.11
C TYR A 420 -23.54 28.09 2.78
N ALA A 421 -24.10 28.59 1.70
CA ALA A 421 -23.76 28.18 0.36
C ALA A 421 -22.97 29.28 -0.35
N SER A 422 -21.92 28.88 -1.05
CA SER A 422 -21.15 29.73 -1.97
C SER A 422 -21.19 29.10 -3.36
N PRO A 423 -22.25 29.39 -4.15
CA PRO A 423 -22.34 28.91 -5.53
C PRO A 423 -21.12 29.32 -6.36
N GLU A 424 -20.69 28.45 -7.26
CA GLU A 424 -19.71 28.81 -8.29
C GLU A 424 -20.32 29.83 -9.26
N GLY A 425 -19.46 30.58 -9.96
CA GLY A 425 -19.92 31.62 -10.89
C GLY A 425 -20.86 31.03 -11.94
N GLY A 426 -22.11 31.54 -12.00
CA GLY A 426 -23.14 31.03 -12.90
C GLY A 426 -24.12 30.04 -12.27
N TYR A 427 -24.07 29.83 -10.94
CA TYR A 427 -24.94 28.94 -10.17
C TYR A 427 -25.65 29.65 -9.01
N ILE A 428 -26.83 29.17 -8.61
CA ILE A 428 -27.58 29.59 -7.42
C ILE A 428 -27.93 28.35 -6.59
N LEU A 429 -28.09 28.52 -5.28
CA LEU A 429 -28.56 27.45 -4.41
C LEU A 429 -30.03 27.13 -4.76
N SER A 430 -30.29 25.93 -5.29
CA SER A 430 -31.64 25.50 -5.67
C SER A 430 -32.32 24.65 -4.62
N ASP A 431 -31.56 23.82 -3.87
CA ASP A 431 -32.09 23.00 -2.77
C ASP A 431 -31.01 22.68 -1.74
N VAL A 432 -31.40 22.42 -0.49
CA VAL A 432 -30.51 21.93 0.58
C VAL A 432 -31.24 20.89 1.42
N LYS A 433 -30.66 19.69 1.52
CA LYS A 433 -31.20 18.55 2.27
C LYS A 433 -30.20 18.07 3.33
N ALA A 434 -30.71 17.83 4.52
CA ALA A 434 -30.02 17.12 5.58
C ALA A 434 -30.56 15.68 5.67
N TYR A 435 -29.69 14.70 5.45
CA TYR A 435 -30.00 13.27 5.51
C TYR A 435 -29.60 12.69 6.87
N LEU A 436 -30.51 11.91 7.47
CA LEU A 436 -30.28 11.18 8.72
C LEU A 436 -29.67 9.81 8.42
N TYR A 437 -28.77 9.34 9.29
CA TYR A 437 -28.23 7.99 9.23
C TYR A 437 -29.05 7.03 10.12
N GLN A 438 -29.59 5.93 9.56
CA GLN A 438 -30.17 4.80 10.32
C GLN A 438 -29.79 3.48 9.63
N SER A 439 -29.45 2.45 10.41
CA SER A 439 -29.24 1.08 9.92
C SER A 439 -30.41 0.17 10.31
N GLU A 440 -30.95 -0.60 9.38
CA GLU A 440 -31.72 -1.83 9.70
C GLU A 440 -30.85 -3.05 9.45
N ILE A 441 -30.91 -4.01 10.39
CA ILE A 441 -30.15 -5.25 10.36
C ILE A 441 -31.12 -6.38 10.00
N SER A 442 -30.85 -7.09 8.91
CA SER A 442 -31.57 -8.32 8.57
C SER A 442 -30.60 -9.48 8.35
N PHE A 443 -31.09 -10.70 8.57
CA PHE A 443 -30.30 -11.92 8.48
C PHE A 443 -30.91 -12.83 7.42
N THR A 444 -30.14 -13.15 6.38
CA THR A 444 -30.46 -14.19 5.39
C THR A 444 -29.32 -15.20 5.40
N ASP A 445 -29.63 -16.46 5.63
CA ASP A 445 -28.67 -17.58 5.66
C ASP A 445 -27.45 -17.40 6.60
N GLY A 446 -27.64 -16.70 7.72
CA GLY A 446 -26.57 -16.49 8.71
C GLY A 446 -25.54 -15.42 8.32
N ILE A 447 -25.73 -14.76 7.18
CA ILE A 447 -24.98 -13.58 6.78
C ILE A 447 -25.77 -12.35 7.20
N MET A 448 -25.13 -11.45 7.96
CA MET A 448 -25.68 -10.14 8.27
C MET A 448 -25.74 -9.33 6.98
N GLN A 449 -26.94 -9.05 6.50
CA GLN A 449 -27.13 -8.02 5.48
C GLN A 449 -27.45 -6.72 6.20
N VAL A 450 -26.44 -5.84 6.25
CA VAL A 450 -26.65 -4.44 6.62
C VAL A 450 -27.23 -3.76 5.40
N SER A 451 -28.55 -3.57 5.38
CA SER A 451 -29.15 -2.65 4.43
C SER A 451 -28.97 -1.24 4.99
N TRP A 452 -27.98 -0.52 4.48
CA TRP A 452 -27.94 0.93 4.56
C TRP A 452 -28.98 1.47 3.58
N GLU A 453 -30.26 1.39 3.93
CA GLU A 453 -31.19 2.30 3.28
C GLU A 453 -30.92 3.70 3.83
N LEU A 454 -30.57 4.63 2.94
CA LEU A 454 -30.93 6.03 3.12
C LEU A 454 -32.44 6.07 3.34
N THR A 455 -32.93 5.80 4.55
CA THR A 455 -34.32 6.09 4.90
C THR A 455 -34.36 7.60 4.97
N PRO A 456 -34.83 8.32 3.94
CA PRO A 456 -34.66 9.74 3.93
C PRO A 456 -35.83 10.32 4.71
N THR A 457 -35.71 10.33 6.03
CA THR A 457 -36.46 11.26 6.87
C THR A 457 -35.80 12.62 6.69
N TYR A 458 -36.13 13.28 5.58
CA TYR A 458 -35.59 14.59 5.23
C TYR A 458 -35.91 15.59 6.35
N GLN A 459 -34.90 16.28 6.87
CA GLN A 459 -35.11 17.59 7.44
C GLN A 459 -34.83 18.63 6.36
N GLN A 460 -35.90 19.12 5.73
CA GLN A 460 -35.79 20.24 4.80
C GLN A 460 -35.57 21.53 5.61
N ALA A 461 -34.49 22.22 5.29
CA ALA A 461 -34.11 23.44 5.97
C ALA A 461 -34.94 24.63 5.47
N ASP A 462 -35.34 25.54 6.36
CA ASP A 462 -35.99 26.79 5.95
C ASP A 462 -34.98 27.67 5.19
N VAL A 463 -35.30 28.04 3.95
CA VAL A 463 -34.48 28.93 3.12
C VAL A 463 -34.69 30.37 3.57
N SER A 464 -33.59 31.07 3.90
CA SER A 464 -33.65 32.45 4.39
C SER A 464 -33.73 33.48 3.24
N GLN A 465 -34.08 34.74 3.55
CA GLN A 465 -34.50 35.79 2.61
C GLN A 465 -33.46 36.22 1.54
N ASP A 466 -32.24 35.67 1.55
CA ASP A 466 -31.17 35.95 0.58
C ASP A 466 -30.78 34.77 -0.33
N GLY A 467 -31.37 33.58 -0.11
CA GLY A 467 -31.18 32.41 -0.97
C GLY A 467 -29.81 31.73 -0.89
N LEU A 468 -28.93 32.13 0.04
CA LEU A 468 -27.57 31.55 0.19
C LEU A 468 -27.34 30.89 1.55
N SER A 469 -28.39 30.78 2.38
CA SER A 469 -28.32 30.15 3.68
C SER A 469 -29.57 29.32 3.98
N ALA A 470 -29.34 28.17 4.62
CA ALA A 470 -30.36 27.23 5.05
C ALA A 470 -30.08 26.82 6.51
N SER A 471 -31.09 26.42 7.28
CA SER A 471 -30.87 25.96 8.66
C SER A 471 -31.76 24.80 9.10
N PHE A 472 -31.22 23.91 9.94
CA PHE A 472 -31.93 22.78 10.55
C PHE A 472 -31.57 22.65 12.03
N THR A 473 -32.30 21.82 12.78
CA THR A 473 -32.00 21.53 14.19
C THR A 473 -31.30 20.18 14.29
N MET A 474 -30.14 20.13 14.94
CA MET A 474 -29.32 18.94 14.97
C MET A 474 -30.05 17.75 15.62
N PRO A 475 -30.20 16.61 14.92
CA PRO A 475 -30.81 15.39 15.44
C PRO A 475 -29.82 14.62 16.35
N ASN A 476 -30.26 13.53 16.97
CA ASN A 476 -29.39 12.68 17.81
C ASN A 476 -28.57 11.65 17.03
N VAL A 477 -28.26 11.95 15.77
CA VAL A 477 -27.49 11.09 14.86
C VAL A 477 -26.66 11.99 13.93
N PRO A 478 -25.57 11.49 13.32
CA PRO A 478 -24.85 12.21 12.28
C PRO A 478 -25.75 12.63 11.12
N VAL A 479 -25.39 13.74 10.48
CA VAL A 479 -26.14 14.34 9.37
C VAL A 479 -25.23 14.51 8.16
N LEU A 480 -25.69 14.09 6.99
CA LEU A 480 -25.09 14.44 5.71
C LEU A 480 -25.87 15.61 5.08
N ILE A 481 -25.19 16.72 4.84
CA ILE A 481 -25.75 17.87 4.12
C ILE A 481 -25.39 17.76 2.64
N ARG A 482 -26.41 17.82 1.79
CA ARG A 482 -26.26 18.01 0.34
C ARG A 482 -26.97 19.28 -0.07
N ALA A 483 -26.36 20.01 -0.99
CA ALA A 483 -27.03 21.06 -1.74
C ALA A 483 -27.10 20.69 -3.21
N GLU A 484 -28.15 21.18 -3.85
CA GLU A 484 -28.23 21.25 -5.29
C GLU A 484 -28.01 22.71 -5.66
N PHE A 485 -27.08 22.95 -6.59
CA PHE A 485 -26.85 24.25 -7.19
C PHE A 485 -27.41 24.25 -8.60
N GLY A 486 -28.52 24.96 -8.81
CA GLY A 486 -29.10 25.16 -10.13
C GLY A 486 -28.35 26.25 -10.88
N GLU A 487 -28.34 26.21 -12.22
CA GLU A 487 -27.70 27.26 -13.02
C GLU A 487 -28.29 28.64 -12.71
N GLY A 488 -27.49 29.45 -12.03
CA GLY A 488 -27.61 30.88 -11.82
C GLY A 488 -27.15 31.59 -13.08
N GLY A 489 -27.78 31.23 -14.20
CA GLY A 489 -27.61 31.84 -15.50
C GLY A 489 -26.16 32.21 -15.85
N GLN A 490 -25.26 31.25 -16.01
CA GLN A 490 -24.28 31.24 -17.12
C GLN A 490 -24.06 29.82 -17.67
N THR A 491 -24.46 29.64 -18.92
CA THR A 491 -24.46 28.39 -19.71
C THR A 491 -23.14 28.21 -20.47
N GLY A 492 -22.50 27.04 -20.39
CA GLY A 492 -21.35 26.69 -21.23
C GLY A 492 -21.16 25.18 -21.42
N GLU A 493 -20.89 24.75 -22.65
CA GLU A 493 -20.69 23.35 -23.05
C GLU A 493 -19.38 22.77 -22.45
N SER A 494 -19.41 21.48 -22.05
CA SER A 494 -18.22 20.70 -21.67
C SER A 494 -17.64 20.01 -22.90
N TYR A 495 -16.32 19.91 -23.00
CA TYR A 495 -15.63 19.39 -24.15
C TYR A 495 -14.78 18.16 -23.79
N GLY A 496 -14.74 17.18 -24.69
CA GLY A 496 -14.01 15.92 -24.49
C GLY A 496 -12.58 15.93 -25.05
N PHE A 497 -11.91 14.78 -24.96
CA PHE A 497 -10.57 14.56 -25.49
C PHE A 497 -10.61 13.56 -26.65
N ILE A 498 -9.86 13.84 -27.72
CA ILE A 498 -9.71 12.95 -28.88
C ILE A 498 -8.30 12.36 -28.83
N GLN A 499 -8.19 11.05 -28.62
CA GLN A 499 -6.89 10.36 -28.52
C GLN A 499 -6.43 9.90 -29.90
N THR A 500 -5.22 10.30 -30.30
CA THR A 500 -4.67 9.96 -31.64
C THR A 500 -3.30 9.29 -31.56
N SER A 501 -2.90 8.83 -30.37
CA SER A 501 -1.64 8.10 -30.18
C SER A 501 -1.77 6.65 -30.63
N VAL A 502 -0.68 6.07 -31.14
CA VAL A 502 -0.60 4.66 -31.55
C VAL A 502 0.39 3.95 -30.62
N ASN A 503 0.14 2.69 -30.27
CA ASN A 503 0.99 1.88 -29.36
C ASN A 503 1.11 2.44 -27.93
N GLY A 504 0.13 3.23 -27.52
CA GLY A 504 0.01 3.85 -26.20
C GLY A 504 -1.10 4.88 -26.20
N SER A 505 -1.34 5.51 -25.07
CA SER A 505 -2.36 6.55 -24.91
C SER A 505 -1.87 7.72 -24.07
N VAL A 506 -2.61 8.83 -24.07
CA VAL A 506 -2.38 9.94 -23.15
C VAL A 506 -3.45 9.87 -22.06
N ARG A 507 -3.06 9.54 -20.83
CA ARG A 507 -3.95 9.61 -19.66
C ARG A 507 -4.37 11.06 -19.43
N VAL A 508 -5.61 11.26 -19.00
CA VAL A 508 -6.18 12.55 -18.64
C VAL A 508 -6.69 12.49 -17.20
N SER A 509 -6.58 13.58 -16.45
CA SER A 509 -7.11 13.65 -15.07
C SER A 509 -8.63 13.71 -14.98
N LYS A 510 -9.32 13.89 -16.11
CA LYS A 510 -10.77 14.06 -16.23
C LYS A 510 -11.24 13.51 -17.57
N ASP A 511 -12.48 12.99 -17.66
CA ASP A 511 -13.05 12.47 -18.91
C ASP A 511 -13.55 13.57 -19.87
N SER A 512 -13.88 14.74 -19.34
CA SER A 512 -14.18 15.98 -20.08
C SER A 512 -13.87 17.20 -19.23
N ALA A 513 -13.72 18.37 -19.86
CA ALA A 513 -13.46 19.64 -19.15
C ALA A 513 -14.13 20.83 -19.85
N ARG A 514 -14.54 21.85 -19.07
CA ARG A 514 -15.09 23.12 -19.57
C ARG A 514 -13.97 24.11 -19.86
N ALA A 515 -14.22 25.03 -20.79
CA ALA A 515 -13.26 26.06 -21.16
C ALA A 515 -12.76 26.85 -19.92
N GLY A 516 -11.45 26.90 -19.70
CA GLY A 516 -10.82 27.54 -18.55
C GLY A 516 -10.39 26.59 -17.43
N GLU A 517 -10.82 25.33 -17.43
CA GLU A 517 -10.39 24.34 -16.44
C GLU A 517 -8.98 23.81 -16.71
N ARG A 518 -8.25 23.42 -15.65
CA ARG A 518 -6.95 22.74 -15.80
C ARG A 518 -7.15 21.23 -16.00
N VAL A 519 -6.40 20.68 -16.95
CA VAL A 519 -6.38 19.24 -17.29
C VAL A 519 -4.94 18.75 -17.17
N LEU A 520 -4.70 17.67 -16.41
CA LEU A 520 -3.41 17.00 -16.33
C LEU A 520 -3.37 15.85 -17.34
N ILE A 521 -2.23 15.67 -18.00
CA ILE A 521 -2.01 14.62 -18.99
C ILE A 521 -0.66 13.92 -18.80
N SER A 522 -0.61 12.61 -19.10
CA SER A 522 0.64 11.83 -19.10
C SER A 522 0.61 10.68 -20.12
N PRO A 523 1.74 10.35 -20.78
CA PRO A 523 1.82 9.20 -21.67
C PRO A 523 1.67 7.87 -20.92
N LYS A 524 1.03 6.90 -21.55
CA LYS A 524 0.92 5.51 -21.10
C LYS A 524 1.28 4.59 -22.27
N PRO A 525 2.51 4.10 -22.35
CA PRO A 525 2.89 3.12 -23.37
C PRO A 525 2.07 1.84 -23.24
N LEU A 526 1.82 1.16 -24.37
CA LEU A 526 1.38 -0.23 -24.39
C LEU A 526 2.57 -1.14 -24.02
N ASP A 527 2.31 -2.38 -23.54
CA ASP A 527 3.41 -3.34 -23.32
C ASP A 527 4.22 -3.56 -24.60
N GLY A 528 5.54 -3.63 -24.46
CA GLY A 528 6.48 -3.68 -25.57
C GLY A 528 6.83 -2.33 -26.18
N TYR A 529 6.31 -1.22 -25.65
CA TYR A 529 6.62 0.13 -26.13
C TYR A 529 7.09 1.06 -25.00
N GLU A 530 7.87 2.08 -25.35
CA GLU A 530 8.28 3.16 -24.47
C GLU A 530 7.87 4.52 -25.05
N TYR A 531 7.61 5.50 -24.18
CA TYR A 531 7.28 6.86 -24.60
C TYR A 531 8.52 7.56 -25.17
N ILE A 532 8.39 8.17 -26.34
CA ILE A 532 9.43 9.01 -26.94
C ILE A 532 9.37 10.39 -26.26
N GLU A 533 10.35 10.68 -25.41
CA GLU A 533 10.39 11.92 -24.65
C GLU A 533 10.27 13.17 -25.54
N GLY A 534 9.41 14.10 -25.16
CA GLY A 534 9.19 15.37 -25.86
C GLY A 534 8.15 15.33 -26.99
N THR A 535 7.47 14.20 -27.21
CA THR A 535 6.48 14.06 -28.29
C THR A 535 5.03 14.31 -27.85
N ILE A 536 4.78 14.42 -26.54
CA ILE A 536 3.44 14.73 -26.03
C ILE A 536 2.96 16.11 -26.51
N SER A 537 1.71 16.17 -26.99
CA SER A 537 1.09 17.39 -27.48
C SER A 537 -0.42 17.41 -27.27
N ALA A 538 -0.96 18.63 -27.18
CA ALA A 538 -2.38 18.92 -27.14
C ALA A 538 -2.73 19.94 -28.24
N ILE A 539 -3.76 19.65 -29.03
CA ILE A 539 -4.21 20.47 -30.16
C ILE A 539 -5.66 20.87 -29.92
N GLY A 540 -5.94 22.17 -29.98
CA GLY A 540 -7.26 22.74 -29.80
C GLY A 540 -8.21 22.49 -30.98
N PRO A 541 -9.49 22.84 -30.82
CA PRO A 541 -10.55 22.53 -31.79
C PRO A 541 -10.35 23.17 -33.18
N ASN A 542 -9.52 24.20 -33.33
CA ASN A 542 -9.25 24.86 -34.61
C ASN A 542 -7.86 24.50 -35.18
N GLY A 543 -7.21 23.45 -34.64
CA GLY A 543 -5.88 23.01 -35.07
C GLY A 543 -4.73 23.77 -34.43
N GLU A 544 -4.99 24.62 -33.44
CA GLU A 544 -3.96 25.37 -32.72
C GLU A 544 -3.23 24.48 -31.70
N SER A 545 -1.90 24.59 -31.62
CA SER A 545 -1.14 23.92 -30.57
C SER A 545 -1.40 24.59 -29.21
N ILE A 546 -1.78 23.78 -28.21
CA ILE A 546 -1.98 24.22 -26.83
C ILE A 546 -0.66 24.07 -26.09
N ALA A 547 -0.23 25.16 -25.45
CA ALA A 547 0.97 25.15 -24.63
C ALA A 547 0.77 24.24 -23.40
N LEU A 548 1.66 23.26 -23.27
CA LEU A 548 1.74 22.39 -22.09
C LEU A 548 2.72 22.98 -21.07
N SER A 549 2.42 22.85 -19.78
CA SER A 549 3.39 23.09 -18.70
C SER A 549 3.65 21.82 -17.91
N GLU A 550 4.90 21.60 -17.50
CA GLU A 550 5.27 20.49 -16.63
C GLU A 550 4.78 20.73 -15.20
N ASN A 551 4.26 19.67 -14.59
CA ASN A 551 3.86 19.66 -13.19
C ASN A 551 5.01 19.14 -12.29
N ALA A 552 4.88 19.32 -10.98
CA ALA A 552 5.93 18.94 -10.02
C ALA A 552 6.14 17.43 -9.86
N SER A 553 5.30 16.60 -10.48
CA SER A 553 5.25 15.14 -10.35
C SER A 553 5.65 14.41 -11.64
N GLY A 554 6.16 15.10 -12.66
CA GLY A 554 6.65 14.49 -13.91
C GLY A 554 5.58 14.28 -15.02
N GLY A 555 4.45 14.99 -14.96
CA GLY A 555 3.44 15.02 -16.04
C GLY A 555 3.22 16.42 -16.63
N TRP A 556 2.33 16.55 -17.61
CA TRP A 556 2.02 17.83 -18.29
C TRP A 556 0.62 18.32 -17.95
N GLU A 557 0.36 19.60 -18.12
CA GLU A 557 -0.96 20.20 -17.92
C GLU A 557 -1.26 21.29 -18.94
N PHE A 558 -2.55 21.57 -19.16
CA PHE A 558 -3.01 22.71 -19.94
C PHE A 558 -4.36 23.25 -19.45
N THR A 559 -4.74 24.42 -19.94
CA THR A 559 -6.07 25.01 -19.71
C THR A 559 -6.98 24.69 -20.89
N MET A 560 -8.13 24.09 -20.60
CA MET A 560 -9.09 23.65 -21.60
C MET A 560 -9.60 24.83 -22.45
N PRO A 561 -9.54 24.76 -23.80
CA PRO A 561 -10.13 25.77 -24.68
C PRO A 561 -11.65 25.58 -24.83
N SER A 562 -12.30 26.48 -25.57
CA SER A 562 -13.70 26.32 -25.97
C SER A 562 -13.85 25.36 -27.15
N GLY A 563 -13.65 24.06 -26.88
CA GLY A 563 -13.79 22.97 -27.84
C GLY A 563 -12.97 21.74 -27.44
N SER A 564 -13.28 20.59 -28.04
CA SER A 564 -12.60 19.32 -27.75
C SER A 564 -11.11 19.39 -28.12
N VAL A 565 -10.27 18.74 -27.31
CA VAL A 565 -8.81 18.77 -27.47
C VAL A 565 -8.31 17.43 -27.98
N THR A 566 -7.48 17.46 -29.02
CA THR A 566 -6.80 16.26 -29.53
C THR A 566 -5.49 16.06 -28.78
N LEU A 567 -5.30 14.87 -28.23
CA LEU A 567 -4.10 14.48 -27.49
C LEU A 567 -3.27 13.47 -28.30
N TYR A 568 -1.95 13.61 -28.21
CA TYR A 568 -1.00 12.79 -28.95
C TYR A 568 0.32 12.64 -28.19
N ALA A 569 0.89 11.45 -28.21
CA ALA A 569 2.24 11.11 -27.79
C ALA A 569 2.78 10.00 -28.71
N GLU A 570 4.09 9.98 -28.94
CA GLU A 570 4.74 8.92 -29.71
C GLU A 570 5.32 7.85 -28.79
N PHE A 571 5.23 6.61 -29.26
CA PHE A 571 5.73 5.43 -28.57
C PHE A 571 6.59 4.62 -29.53
N SER A 572 7.78 4.20 -29.08
CA SER A 572 8.70 3.34 -29.84
C SER A 572 8.69 1.92 -29.29
N GLU A 573 8.76 0.94 -30.19
CA GLU A 573 8.87 -0.47 -29.81
C GLU A 573 10.20 -0.71 -29.10
N LEU A 574 10.15 -1.38 -27.94
CA LEU A 574 11.33 -1.80 -27.21
C LEU A 574 12.06 -2.90 -27.98
N GLN A 575 13.38 -2.74 -28.16
CA GLN A 575 14.17 -3.76 -28.87
C GLN A 575 14.44 -4.95 -27.95
N ALA A 576 14.20 -6.16 -28.46
CA ALA A 576 14.74 -7.38 -27.87
C ALA A 576 16.27 -7.38 -28.01
N ILE A 577 16.98 -7.50 -26.89
CA ILE A 577 18.45 -7.45 -26.84
C ILE A 577 19.08 -8.77 -26.38
N GLY A 578 18.26 -9.76 -26.02
CA GLY A 578 18.71 -11.08 -25.60
C GLY A 578 17.60 -11.83 -24.86
N HIS A 579 18.00 -12.79 -24.03
CA HIS A 579 17.13 -13.55 -23.16
C HIS A 579 17.79 -13.78 -21.81
N VAL A 580 16.98 -13.91 -20.77
CA VAL A 580 17.42 -14.33 -19.44
C VAL A 580 16.72 -15.63 -19.08
N THR A 581 17.36 -16.43 -18.26
CA THR A 581 16.71 -17.58 -17.64
C THR A 581 16.02 -17.14 -16.36
N ILE A 582 14.77 -17.56 -16.14
CA ILE A 582 14.05 -17.30 -14.89
C ILE A 582 13.44 -18.58 -14.29
N SER A 583 13.38 -18.65 -12.97
CA SER A 583 12.62 -19.65 -12.21
C SER A 583 11.99 -19.04 -10.95
N ILE A 584 10.90 -19.64 -10.47
CA ILE A 584 10.28 -19.33 -9.18
C ILE A 584 10.20 -20.60 -8.34
N GLU A 585 10.76 -20.57 -7.14
CA GLU A 585 11.18 -21.76 -6.40
C GLU A 585 10.66 -21.78 -4.96
N LYS A 586 10.06 -22.91 -4.56
CA LYS A 586 9.53 -23.21 -3.21
C LYS A 586 10.30 -24.36 -2.55
N PHE A 587 11.63 -24.40 -2.75
CA PHE A 587 12.47 -25.54 -2.34
C PHE A 587 12.58 -25.67 -0.81
N THR A 588 12.67 -24.55 -0.11
CA THR A 588 12.70 -24.50 1.36
C THR A 588 11.42 -25.05 1.99
N LEU A 589 10.31 -25.03 1.25
CA LEU A 589 9.00 -25.59 1.64
C LEU A 589 8.84 -27.07 1.24
N GLY A 590 9.78 -27.63 0.47
CA GLY A 590 9.66 -28.98 -0.09
C GLY A 590 8.64 -29.10 -1.24
N GLN A 591 8.17 -27.98 -1.81
CA GLN A 591 7.10 -27.95 -2.82
C GLN A 591 7.62 -27.81 -4.27
N GLY A 592 8.93 -27.80 -4.49
CA GLY A 592 9.52 -27.75 -5.83
C GLY A 592 9.39 -26.38 -6.52
N TYR A 593 9.14 -26.38 -7.83
CA TYR A 593 9.02 -25.16 -8.64
C TYR A 593 7.58 -24.64 -8.65
N MET A 594 7.42 -23.34 -8.47
CA MET A 594 6.19 -22.62 -8.84
C MET A 594 6.18 -22.31 -10.34
N ILE A 595 7.31 -21.84 -10.86
CA ILE A 595 7.58 -21.74 -12.30
C ILE A 595 8.91 -22.44 -12.57
N GLU A 596 8.86 -23.51 -13.38
CA GLU A 596 10.06 -24.24 -13.82
C GLU A 596 11.02 -23.33 -14.59
N PRO A 597 12.33 -23.64 -14.62
CA PRO A 597 13.29 -22.85 -15.37
C PRO A 597 12.86 -22.67 -16.84
N MET A 598 12.90 -21.44 -17.33
CA MET A 598 12.55 -21.10 -18.70
C MET A 598 13.30 -19.87 -19.20
N GLN A 599 13.40 -19.74 -20.52
CA GLN A 599 13.95 -18.55 -21.19
C GLN A 599 12.88 -17.48 -21.35
N VAL A 600 13.21 -16.24 -20.99
CA VAL A 600 12.35 -15.06 -21.12
C VAL A 600 13.09 -13.99 -21.90
N GLU A 601 12.37 -13.32 -22.80
CA GLU A 601 12.89 -12.20 -23.58
C GLU A 601 13.44 -11.09 -22.67
N LEU A 602 14.65 -10.62 -22.99
CA LEU A 602 15.28 -9.45 -22.41
C LEU A 602 15.16 -8.28 -23.39
N ARG A 603 14.47 -7.23 -22.97
CA ARG A 603 14.26 -5.99 -23.75
C ARG A 603 15.22 -4.90 -23.30
N GLN A 604 15.51 -3.96 -24.19
CA GLN A 604 16.20 -2.74 -23.83
C GLN A 604 15.47 -2.03 -22.67
N ASN A 605 16.22 -1.47 -21.71
CA ASN A 605 15.68 -0.80 -20.52
C ASN A 605 14.92 -1.71 -19.53
N ASP A 606 14.96 -3.04 -19.71
CA ASP A 606 14.41 -3.97 -18.72
C ASP A 606 15.16 -3.87 -17.38
N SER A 607 14.41 -4.15 -16.31
CA SER A 607 14.91 -4.45 -14.97
C SER A 607 14.46 -5.85 -14.56
N VAL A 608 15.11 -6.44 -13.55
CA VAL A 608 14.67 -7.73 -12.99
C VAL A 608 13.22 -7.64 -12.50
N ALA A 609 12.81 -6.50 -11.93
CA ALA A 609 11.42 -6.20 -11.57
C ALA A 609 10.46 -6.27 -12.77
N LYS A 610 10.76 -5.58 -13.87
CA LYS A 610 9.92 -5.60 -15.09
C LYS A 610 9.78 -6.99 -15.67
N ILE A 611 10.85 -7.79 -15.63
CA ILE A 611 10.86 -9.15 -16.16
C ILE A 611 9.99 -10.07 -15.29
N ILE A 612 10.12 -10.03 -13.96
CA ILE A 612 9.31 -10.89 -13.08
C ILE A 612 7.83 -10.52 -13.13
N THR A 613 7.48 -9.24 -13.15
CA THR A 613 6.06 -8.84 -13.21
C THR A 613 5.44 -9.21 -14.54
N ARG A 614 6.17 -9.01 -15.65
CA ARG A 614 5.73 -9.47 -16.98
C ARG A 614 5.49 -10.99 -17.00
N LEU A 615 6.38 -11.77 -16.39
CA LEU A 615 6.22 -13.21 -16.28
C LEU A 615 4.99 -13.60 -15.43
N LEU A 616 4.80 -12.97 -14.27
CA LEU A 616 3.66 -13.29 -13.40
C LEU A 616 2.33 -12.92 -14.06
N ASP A 617 2.27 -11.78 -14.74
CA ASP A 617 1.12 -11.35 -15.53
C ASP A 617 0.83 -12.33 -16.68
N ASP A 618 1.87 -12.76 -17.40
CA ASP A 618 1.76 -13.80 -18.44
C ASP A 618 1.20 -15.10 -17.85
N TYR A 619 1.54 -15.41 -16.60
CA TYR A 619 1.05 -16.57 -15.87
C TYR A 619 -0.35 -16.43 -15.25
N GLY A 620 -0.96 -15.24 -15.36
CA GLY A 620 -2.22 -14.94 -14.67
C GLY A 620 -2.10 -14.97 -13.14
N MET A 621 -0.88 -14.90 -12.61
CA MET A 621 -0.61 -14.92 -11.18
C MET A 621 -0.75 -13.50 -10.63
N THR A 622 -1.45 -13.37 -9.50
CA THR A 622 -1.51 -12.10 -8.79
C THR A 622 -0.34 -12.03 -7.82
N TYR A 623 0.18 -10.83 -7.60
CA TYR A 623 1.27 -10.57 -6.67
C TYR A 623 1.05 -9.25 -5.95
N THR A 624 1.68 -9.10 -4.80
CA THR A 624 1.75 -7.82 -4.09
C THR A 624 3.20 -7.41 -3.91
N LEU A 625 3.44 -6.10 -3.83
CA LEU A 625 4.75 -5.54 -3.56
C LEU A 625 4.84 -5.04 -2.12
N GLY A 626 6.06 -4.94 -1.62
CA GLY A 626 6.33 -4.39 -0.29
C GLY A 626 5.83 -2.95 -0.12
N PRO A 627 5.67 -2.47 1.12
CA PRO A 627 5.25 -1.10 1.37
C PRO A 627 6.19 -0.09 0.68
N SER A 628 5.64 0.83 -0.11
CA SER A 628 6.39 1.83 -0.91
C SER A 628 7.15 1.29 -2.13
N ALA A 629 7.05 0.00 -2.45
CA ALA A 629 7.66 -0.60 -3.64
C ALA A 629 6.81 -0.33 -4.89
N SER A 630 7.49 -0.17 -6.03
CA SER A 630 6.89 -0.13 -7.36
C SER A 630 7.77 -0.88 -8.35
N ILE A 631 7.26 -1.18 -9.54
CA ILE A 631 8.04 -1.79 -10.64
C ILE A 631 9.26 -0.93 -11.00
N GLU A 632 9.13 0.40 -10.88
CA GLU A 632 10.17 1.35 -11.28
C GLU A 632 11.15 1.71 -10.15
N SER A 633 10.82 1.44 -8.89
CA SER A 633 11.65 1.85 -7.74
C SER A 633 11.29 1.08 -6.47
N GLY A 634 12.31 0.66 -5.72
CA GLY A 634 12.17 0.02 -4.41
C GLY A 634 11.51 -1.36 -4.47
N PHE A 635 11.60 -2.06 -5.61
CA PHE A 635 10.87 -3.30 -5.83
C PHE A 635 11.23 -4.39 -4.82
N TYR A 636 10.22 -4.83 -4.07
CA TYR A 636 10.26 -6.01 -3.21
C TYR A 636 8.99 -6.82 -3.47
N LEU A 637 9.15 -8.10 -3.82
CA LEU A 637 8.04 -9.00 -4.09
C LEU A 637 7.51 -9.54 -2.76
N ALA A 638 6.39 -9.01 -2.28
CA ALA A 638 5.87 -9.36 -0.96
C ALA A 638 5.11 -10.68 -0.99
N THR A 639 4.25 -10.89 -1.99
CA THR A 639 3.47 -12.13 -2.14
C THR A 639 3.31 -12.55 -3.59
N ILE A 640 3.13 -13.86 -3.83
CA ILE A 640 2.67 -14.43 -5.11
C ILE A 640 1.49 -15.36 -4.82
N THR A 641 0.36 -15.17 -5.50
CA THR A 641 -0.78 -16.09 -5.47
C THR A 641 -0.62 -17.12 -6.57
N ASP A 642 -0.31 -18.35 -6.18
CA ASP A 642 -0.02 -19.46 -7.09
C ASP A 642 -1.15 -20.51 -7.15
N GLY A 643 -2.24 -20.29 -6.41
CA GLY A 643 -3.37 -21.22 -6.32
C GLY A 643 -3.06 -22.51 -5.58
N SER A 644 -1.91 -22.62 -4.88
CA SER A 644 -1.61 -23.77 -4.04
C SER A 644 -2.51 -23.79 -2.80
N ASP A 645 -2.87 -25.00 -2.34
CA ASP A 645 -3.71 -25.16 -1.15
C ASP A 645 -2.93 -24.67 0.09
N PRO A 646 -3.38 -23.60 0.77
CA PRO A 646 -2.69 -23.08 1.95
C PRO A 646 -2.64 -24.08 3.11
N ASN A 647 -3.49 -25.13 3.08
CA ASN A 647 -3.52 -26.21 4.07
C ASN A 647 -2.60 -27.39 3.72
N GLU A 648 -1.95 -27.39 2.55
CA GLU A 648 -0.98 -28.43 2.21
C GLU A 648 0.27 -28.26 3.09
N GLU A 649 0.55 -29.27 3.92
CA GLU A 649 1.71 -29.27 4.81
C GLU A 649 3.02 -29.15 4.03
N ILE A 650 3.86 -28.18 4.41
CA ILE A 650 5.21 -28.06 3.89
C ILE A 650 6.12 -29.15 4.45
N ASN A 651 7.17 -29.51 3.72
CA ASN A 651 8.19 -30.47 4.15
C ASN A 651 9.59 -29.87 4.03
N PRO A 652 10.01 -29.00 4.96
CA PRO A 652 11.29 -28.31 4.88
C PRO A 652 12.49 -29.25 5.04
N PRO A 653 13.61 -28.98 4.35
CA PRO A 653 14.87 -29.65 4.63
C PRO A 653 15.27 -29.58 6.12
N GLN A 654 15.76 -30.69 6.67
CA GLN A 654 16.03 -30.82 8.10
C GLN A 654 16.99 -29.76 8.66
N TYR A 655 17.99 -29.32 7.88
CA TYR A 655 18.93 -28.30 8.35
C TYR A 655 18.27 -26.94 8.60
N ILE A 656 17.15 -26.64 7.91
CA ILE A 656 16.37 -25.41 8.13
C ILE A 656 15.58 -25.54 9.43
N VAL A 657 14.93 -26.69 9.64
CA VAL A 657 14.22 -27.01 10.89
C VAL A 657 15.17 -26.94 12.10
N ASP A 658 16.38 -27.48 11.96
CA ASP A 658 17.42 -27.43 12.98
C ASP A 658 17.89 -25.99 13.27
N ALA A 659 18.00 -25.15 12.23
CA ALA A 659 18.36 -23.74 12.37
C ALA A 659 17.25 -22.94 13.10
N ILE A 660 15.99 -23.14 12.73
CA ILE A 660 14.84 -22.52 13.40
C ILE A 660 14.83 -22.89 14.88
N ASN A 661 14.94 -24.19 15.20
CA ASN A 661 14.95 -24.67 16.57
C ASN A 661 16.11 -24.13 17.38
N LYS A 662 17.31 -24.02 16.78
CA LYS A 662 18.51 -23.48 17.42
C LYS A 662 18.35 -21.99 17.75
N ASP A 663 17.69 -21.24 16.88
CA ASP A 663 17.45 -19.81 17.06
C ASP A 663 16.23 -19.52 17.97
N GLY A 664 15.49 -20.56 18.38
CA GLY A 664 14.26 -20.43 19.15
C GLY A 664 13.09 -19.85 18.33
N GLY A 665 13.12 -20.03 17.01
CA GLY A 665 12.06 -19.59 16.10
C GLY A 665 10.84 -20.52 16.10
N GLU A 666 9.72 -19.99 15.62
CA GLU A 666 8.48 -20.73 15.42
C GLU A 666 8.33 -21.10 13.94
N LEU A 667 7.88 -22.34 13.68
CA LEU A 667 7.60 -22.87 12.35
C LEU A 667 6.17 -23.41 12.30
N GLU A 668 5.36 -22.84 11.44
CA GLU A 668 4.07 -23.37 11.02
C GLU A 668 4.24 -24.24 9.76
N TYR A 669 3.39 -25.25 9.59
CA TYR A 669 3.45 -26.15 8.44
C TYR A 669 2.40 -25.84 7.37
N THR A 670 1.49 -24.91 7.66
CA THR A 670 0.42 -24.41 6.78
C THR A 670 0.45 -22.88 6.80
N ARG A 671 -0.27 -22.22 5.88
CA ARG A 671 -0.41 -20.75 5.84
C ARG A 671 -1.88 -20.32 5.79
N ASP A 672 -2.17 -19.05 6.06
CA ASP A 672 -3.56 -18.55 6.22
C ASP A 672 -4.19 -17.96 4.94
N GLY A 673 -3.43 -17.91 3.84
CA GLY A 673 -3.81 -17.24 2.60
C GLY A 673 -3.36 -17.99 1.35
N GLU A 674 -4.12 -17.82 0.27
CA GLU A 674 -3.80 -18.42 -1.03
C GLU A 674 -2.48 -17.85 -1.61
N SER A 675 -2.10 -16.63 -1.20
CA SER A 675 -0.84 -16.00 -1.56
C SER A 675 0.30 -16.48 -0.66
N LEU A 676 1.41 -16.90 -1.26
CA LEU A 676 2.66 -17.20 -0.58
C LEU A 676 3.48 -15.92 -0.44
N GLY A 677 3.76 -15.51 0.79
CA GLY A 677 4.29 -14.20 1.11
C GLY A 677 5.32 -14.16 2.24
N GLU A 678 5.87 -12.97 2.43
CA GLU A 678 6.69 -12.69 3.61
C GLU A 678 5.97 -13.02 4.91
N PHE A 679 6.74 -13.55 5.86
CA PHE A 679 6.27 -14.00 7.17
C PHE A 679 5.35 -15.25 7.16
N ASP A 680 5.07 -15.85 6.00
CA ASP A 680 4.38 -17.14 5.96
C ASP A 680 5.28 -18.26 6.49
N TYR A 681 4.69 -19.19 7.25
CA TYR A 681 5.34 -20.32 7.92
C TYR A 681 6.34 -19.96 9.03
N ALA A 682 7.14 -18.90 8.88
CA ALA A 682 8.09 -18.47 9.91
C ALA A 682 8.43 -16.98 9.82
N GLN A 683 8.83 -16.39 10.94
CA GLN A 683 9.02 -14.93 11.12
C GLN A 683 10.11 -14.29 10.25
N LYS A 684 10.95 -15.09 9.58
CA LYS A 684 12.07 -14.65 8.71
C LYS A 684 11.91 -15.11 7.26
N SER A 685 10.70 -15.51 6.87
CA SER A 685 10.41 -15.99 5.52
C SER A 685 10.09 -14.85 4.56
N GLY A 686 10.27 -15.09 3.26
CA GLY A 686 9.97 -14.12 2.21
C GLY A 686 10.60 -14.47 0.86
N TRP A 687 10.35 -13.62 -0.14
CA TRP A 687 10.90 -13.81 -1.49
C TRP A 687 12.27 -13.14 -1.64
N MET A 688 13.23 -13.89 -2.16
CA MET A 688 14.56 -13.38 -2.51
C MET A 688 14.86 -13.66 -3.97
N TYR A 689 15.65 -12.80 -4.61
CA TYR A 689 16.14 -13.02 -5.96
C TYR A 689 17.66 -13.15 -5.98
N SER A 690 18.15 -14.01 -6.87
CA SER A 690 19.58 -14.09 -7.19
C SER A 690 19.79 -13.93 -8.68
N VAL A 691 20.96 -13.40 -9.07
CA VAL A 691 21.41 -13.29 -10.46
C VAL A 691 22.75 -14.01 -10.57
N ASN A 692 22.81 -15.06 -11.39
CA ASN A 692 23.98 -15.93 -11.57
C ASN A 692 24.52 -16.50 -10.25
N GLY A 693 23.60 -16.90 -9.36
CA GLY A 693 23.92 -17.46 -8.04
C GLY A 693 24.30 -16.44 -6.98
N ALA A 694 24.48 -15.17 -7.33
CA ALA A 694 24.74 -14.08 -6.37
C ALA A 694 23.44 -13.38 -5.97
N PHE A 695 23.27 -13.09 -4.68
CA PHE A 695 22.13 -12.34 -4.15
C PHE A 695 22.47 -10.84 -4.09
N PRO A 696 21.83 -9.98 -4.93
CA PRO A 696 22.17 -8.56 -4.93
C PRO A 696 21.65 -7.84 -3.68
N ASN A 697 22.39 -6.84 -3.21
CA ASN A 697 22.06 -6.03 -2.04
C ASN A 697 21.22 -4.77 -2.35
N TYR A 698 20.52 -4.77 -3.48
CA TYR A 698 19.64 -3.69 -3.93
C TYR A 698 18.37 -4.29 -4.57
N GLY A 699 17.31 -3.48 -4.68
CA GLY A 699 16.01 -3.93 -5.17
C GLY A 699 16.04 -4.37 -6.63
N ALA A 700 15.13 -5.26 -7.02
CA ALA A 700 15.06 -5.77 -8.40
C ALA A 700 14.71 -4.69 -9.44
N SER A 701 14.19 -3.54 -9.02
CA SER A 701 14.00 -2.35 -9.86
C SER A 701 15.32 -1.73 -10.32
N ASP A 702 16.37 -1.89 -9.52
CA ASP A 702 17.65 -1.20 -9.70
C ASP A 702 18.66 -2.09 -10.47
N PHE A 703 18.36 -3.38 -10.61
CA PHE A 703 19.10 -4.30 -11.46
C PHE A 703 18.57 -4.22 -12.90
N THR A 704 19.19 -3.36 -13.72
CA THR A 704 18.72 -3.04 -15.08
C THR A 704 19.72 -3.42 -16.16
N THR A 705 19.30 -3.37 -17.42
CA THR A 705 20.19 -3.49 -18.60
C THR A 705 21.23 -2.37 -18.70
N THR A 706 21.12 -1.33 -17.87
CA THR A 706 22.01 -0.17 -17.83
C THR A 706 22.67 0.03 -16.46
N SER A 707 22.49 -0.88 -15.50
CA SER A 707 22.97 -0.71 -14.13
C SER A 707 24.48 -0.90 -13.99
N GLY A 708 25.15 0.09 -13.38
CA GLY A 708 26.47 -0.02 -12.75
C GLY A 708 27.58 -0.73 -13.56
N THR A 709 28.38 -1.55 -12.87
CA THR A 709 29.54 -2.28 -13.40
C THR A 709 29.22 -3.68 -13.93
N ASN A 710 28.03 -4.21 -13.65
CA ASN A 710 27.57 -5.52 -14.12
C ASN A 710 26.08 -5.44 -14.49
N PRO A 711 25.74 -4.88 -15.66
CA PRO A 711 24.36 -4.74 -16.10
C PRO A 711 23.75 -6.10 -16.44
N LEU A 712 22.42 -6.18 -16.36
CA LEU A 712 21.64 -7.31 -16.83
C LEU A 712 21.88 -7.54 -18.33
N LYS A 713 22.18 -8.77 -18.72
CA LYS A 713 22.55 -9.11 -20.10
C LYS A 713 22.05 -10.48 -20.52
N ASP A 714 22.13 -10.72 -21.82
CA ASP A 714 21.81 -12.01 -22.44
C ASP A 714 22.53 -13.17 -21.74
N GLY A 715 21.77 -14.21 -21.40
CA GLY A 715 22.22 -15.43 -20.74
C GLY A 715 22.28 -15.38 -19.21
N ASP A 716 21.97 -14.24 -18.57
CA ASP A 716 21.91 -14.17 -17.10
C ASP A 716 20.79 -15.08 -16.54
N VAL A 717 21.05 -15.68 -15.38
CA VAL A 717 20.14 -16.60 -14.69
C VAL A 717 19.57 -15.94 -13.46
N ILE A 718 18.27 -15.65 -13.47
CA ILE A 718 17.51 -15.04 -12.38
C ILE A 718 16.73 -16.15 -11.66
N ARG A 719 16.88 -16.28 -10.35
CA ARG A 719 16.12 -17.24 -9.55
C ARG A 719 15.39 -16.52 -8.43
N TRP A 720 14.07 -16.59 -8.42
CA TRP A 720 13.21 -16.17 -7.31
C TRP A 720 13.00 -17.35 -6.38
N GLN A 721 13.44 -17.20 -5.13
CA GLN A 721 13.54 -18.27 -4.15
C GLN A 721 12.84 -17.83 -2.87
N PHE A 722 11.95 -18.66 -2.37
CA PHE A 722 11.36 -18.45 -1.06
C PHE A 722 12.37 -18.85 0.04
N THR A 723 12.79 -17.91 0.87
CA THR A 723 13.50 -18.21 2.14
C THR A 723 12.45 -18.55 3.18
N LEU A 724 12.66 -19.63 3.94
CA LEU A 724 11.84 -20.01 5.08
C LEU A 724 12.43 -19.46 6.39
N TRP A 725 13.76 -19.42 6.52
CA TRP A 725 14.42 -18.91 7.73
C TRP A 725 15.79 -18.29 7.46
N GLY A 726 16.20 -17.36 8.34
CA GLY A 726 17.55 -16.81 8.32
C GLY A 726 17.79 -15.73 7.27
N LEU A 727 16.73 -15.10 6.75
CA LEU A 727 16.80 -14.01 5.77
C LEU A 727 17.69 -14.35 4.56
N GLY A 728 17.58 -15.59 4.06
CA GLY A 728 18.35 -16.10 2.93
C GLY A 728 19.48 -17.07 3.28
N ALA A 729 19.87 -17.21 4.55
CA ALA A 729 20.91 -18.14 4.97
C ALA A 729 20.59 -19.61 4.66
N ASP A 730 19.31 -19.96 4.60
CA ASP A 730 18.82 -21.28 4.24
C ASP A 730 18.96 -21.62 2.75
N ILE A 731 19.07 -20.62 1.87
CA ILE A 731 19.25 -20.74 0.42
C ILE A 731 20.62 -20.27 -0.09
N GLY A 732 21.53 -19.94 0.83
CA GLY A 732 22.91 -19.54 0.51
C GLY A 732 23.14 -18.05 0.30
N GLY A 733 22.19 -17.21 0.73
CA GLY A 733 22.21 -15.76 0.59
C GLY A 733 22.09 -15.00 1.91
N GLY A 734 22.52 -15.57 3.04
CA GLY A 734 22.38 -14.91 4.35
C GLY A 734 23.41 -13.81 4.59
N PHE A 735 23.14 -12.94 5.57
CA PHE A 735 24.03 -11.90 6.05
C PHE A 735 25.05 -12.43 7.07
N ASP A 736 26.32 -12.02 6.99
CA ASP A 736 27.32 -12.26 8.05
C ASP A 736 27.24 -11.16 9.11
N ASP A 737 26.78 -11.49 10.35
CA ASP A 737 26.82 -10.77 11.66
C ASP A 737 26.63 -9.23 11.72
N ASP A 738 26.45 -8.57 10.57
CA ASP A 738 26.36 -7.14 10.34
C ASP A 738 25.52 -6.93 9.06
N GLU A 739 24.21 -6.73 9.26
CA GLU A 739 23.22 -6.42 8.22
C GLU A 739 23.59 -5.17 7.40
N THR A 740 24.54 -4.35 7.86
CA THR A 740 24.99 -3.14 7.15
C THR A 740 26.12 -3.39 6.14
N SER A 741 26.71 -4.59 6.15
CA SER A 741 27.90 -4.92 5.32
C SER A 741 27.57 -5.36 3.89
N GLY A 742 26.31 -5.76 3.61
CA GLY A 742 25.85 -6.15 2.28
C GLY A 742 26.47 -7.44 1.71
N SER A 743 27.04 -8.31 2.54
CA SER A 743 27.52 -9.62 2.13
C SER A 743 26.42 -10.68 2.25
N PHE A 744 25.91 -11.18 1.12
CA PHE A 744 24.90 -12.24 1.04
C PHE A 744 25.56 -13.59 0.70
N GLU A 745 26.62 -13.97 1.42
CA GLU A 745 27.38 -15.21 1.18
C GLU A 745 27.32 -16.20 2.36
N HIS A 746 26.52 -15.90 3.38
CA HIS A 746 26.34 -16.80 4.53
C HIS A 746 25.37 -17.94 4.19
N SER A 747 25.66 -19.14 4.70
CA SER A 747 24.69 -20.24 4.66
C SER A 747 24.79 -21.17 5.86
N TYR A 748 23.64 -21.73 6.25
CA TYR A 748 23.56 -22.79 7.25
C TYR A 748 24.21 -24.09 6.79
N THR A 749 24.32 -24.32 5.48
CA THR A 749 24.95 -25.50 4.89
C THR A 749 25.59 -25.16 3.54
N ALA A 750 26.45 -26.04 3.01
CA ALA A 750 26.98 -25.83 1.67
C ALA A 750 25.88 -26.03 0.62
N ILE A 751 25.62 -25.01 -0.19
CA ILE A 751 24.63 -25.03 -1.28
C ILE A 751 25.37 -25.14 -2.62
N ALA A 752 24.99 -26.12 -3.45
CA ALA A 752 25.57 -26.28 -4.79
C ALA A 752 25.18 -25.11 -5.72
N ASP A 753 26.12 -24.66 -6.57
CA ASP A 753 25.82 -23.68 -7.61
C ASP A 753 24.88 -24.29 -8.66
N ARG A 754 23.71 -23.67 -8.80
CA ARG A 754 22.64 -24.12 -9.70
C ARG A 754 22.60 -23.34 -11.01
N THR A 755 23.42 -22.30 -11.19
CA THR A 755 23.36 -21.36 -12.33
C THR A 755 23.34 -22.07 -13.68
N ALA A 756 24.35 -22.91 -13.95
CA ALA A 756 24.44 -23.64 -15.21
C ALA A 756 23.37 -24.73 -15.37
N ALA A 757 22.90 -25.31 -14.26
CA ALA A 757 21.85 -26.32 -14.26
C ALA A 757 20.48 -25.71 -14.57
N THR A 758 20.12 -24.59 -13.93
CA THR A 758 18.91 -23.81 -14.22
C THR A 758 18.87 -23.38 -15.68
N SER A 759 19.98 -22.85 -16.22
CA SER A 759 20.07 -22.49 -17.64
C SER A 759 19.89 -23.69 -18.58
N SER A 760 20.48 -24.86 -18.25
CA SER A 760 20.30 -26.08 -19.07
C SER A 760 18.85 -26.57 -19.08
N LEU A 761 18.16 -26.48 -17.94
CA LEU A 761 16.76 -26.87 -17.83
C LEU A 761 15.86 -25.88 -18.57
N ALA A 762 16.14 -24.58 -18.46
CA ALA A 762 15.43 -23.54 -19.20
C ALA A 762 15.57 -23.71 -20.71
N ASP A 763 16.77 -24.01 -21.20
CA ASP A 763 16.99 -24.31 -22.62
C ASP A 763 16.20 -25.54 -23.08
N ALA A 764 16.18 -26.60 -22.27
CA ALA A 764 15.42 -27.81 -22.57
C ALA A 764 13.91 -27.56 -22.54
N ASN A 765 13.42 -26.83 -21.54
CA ASN A 765 12.02 -26.49 -21.37
C ASN A 765 11.56 -25.63 -22.55
N SER A 766 12.17 -24.47 -22.77
CA SER A 766 11.71 -23.49 -23.77
C SER A 766 11.94 -23.94 -25.22
N ASN A 767 12.98 -24.72 -25.52
CA ASN A 767 13.38 -25.02 -26.90
C ASN A 767 13.21 -26.48 -27.31
N TYR A 768 13.05 -27.41 -26.36
CA TYR A 768 13.03 -28.85 -26.63
C TYR A 768 11.84 -29.58 -25.98
N HIS A 769 10.67 -28.93 -25.92
CA HIS A 769 9.43 -29.49 -25.36
C HIS A 769 9.12 -30.92 -25.83
N ALA A 770 9.26 -31.22 -27.13
CA ALA A 770 9.00 -32.58 -27.64
C ALA A 770 9.95 -33.64 -27.06
N TRP A 771 11.20 -33.26 -26.75
CA TRP A 771 12.14 -34.14 -26.04
C TRP A 771 11.77 -34.24 -24.56
N VAL A 772 11.40 -33.12 -23.92
CA VAL A 772 10.96 -33.09 -22.52
C VAL A 772 9.74 -34.01 -22.33
N ASP A 773 8.73 -33.90 -23.18
CA ASP A 773 7.52 -34.73 -23.15
C ASP A 773 7.86 -36.23 -23.31
N ALA A 774 8.74 -36.56 -24.27
CA ALA A 774 9.17 -37.92 -24.53
C ALA A 774 10.08 -38.51 -23.42
N ASN A 775 10.72 -37.65 -22.62
CA ASN A 775 11.68 -38.01 -21.57
C ASN A 775 11.28 -37.43 -20.21
N SER A 776 9.97 -37.30 -19.95
CA SER A 776 9.43 -36.57 -18.81
C SER A 776 9.96 -37.07 -17.46
N GLY A 777 10.17 -38.38 -17.31
CA GLY A 777 10.79 -38.95 -16.11
C GLY A 777 12.27 -38.56 -15.91
N THR A 778 13.03 -38.37 -16.99
CA THR A 778 14.43 -37.91 -16.92
C THR A 778 14.48 -36.43 -16.56
N TYR A 779 13.61 -35.62 -17.19
CA TYR A 779 13.53 -34.19 -16.92
C TYR A 779 13.02 -33.91 -15.50
N SER A 780 11.96 -34.61 -15.05
CA SER A 780 11.45 -34.55 -13.68
C SER A 780 12.50 -34.94 -12.64
N ALA A 781 13.31 -35.98 -12.90
CA ALA A 781 14.41 -36.34 -12.00
C ALA A 781 15.47 -35.23 -11.87
N ALA A 782 15.75 -34.51 -12.97
CA ALA A 782 16.64 -33.35 -12.92
C ALA A 782 16.02 -32.18 -12.13
N LEU A 783 14.72 -31.91 -12.26
CA LEU A 783 14.01 -30.91 -11.44
C LEU A 783 14.01 -31.29 -9.96
N SER A 784 13.78 -32.56 -9.61
CA SER A 784 13.87 -33.03 -8.23
C SER A 784 15.29 -32.88 -7.66
N ALA A 785 16.33 -33.13 -8.47
CA ALA A 785 17.71 -32.90 -8.07
C ALA A 785 18.01 -31.40 -7.83
N MET A 786 17.38 -30.50 -8.57
CA MET A 786 17.48 -29.05 -8.33
C MET A 786 16.85 -28.65 -6.99
N ALA A 787 15.68 -29.23 -6.68
CA ALA A 787 14.90 -28.91 -5.47
C ALA A 787 15.53 -29.45 -4.18
N ASP A 788 16.39 -30.48 -4.26
CA ASP A 788 17.16 -30.95 -3.11
C ASP A 788 18.27 -29.93 -2.76
N LEU A 789 18.03 -29.10 -1.74
CA LEU A 789 18.99 -28.11 -1.28
C LEU A 789 20.28 -28.73 -0.71
N THR A 790 20.25 -30.00 -0.31
CA THR A 790 21.39 -30.73 0.30
C THR A 790 22.22 -31.52 -0.72
N ILE A 791 21.84 -31.48 -2.00
CA ILE A 791 22.52 -32.23 -3.05
C ILE A 791 23.97 -31.78 -3.22
N SER A 792 24.87 -32.74 -3.40
CA SER A 792 26.26 -32.41 -3.78
C SER A 792 26.34 -31.93 -5.23
N GLU A 793 27.29 -31.05 -5.53
CA GLU A 793 27.52 -30.56 -6.90
C GLU A 793 27.77 -31.69 -7.91
N SER A 794 28.46 -32.77 -7.50
CA SER A 794 28.69 -33.94 -8.35
C SER A 794 27.38 -34.68 -8.67
N ALA A 795 26.51 -34.88 -7.69
CA ALA A 795 25.23 -35.57 -7.87
C ALA A 795 24.26 -34.72 -8.71
N LEU A 796 24.26 -33.41 -8.51
CA LEU A 796 23.51 -32.48 -9.35
C LEU A 796 23.97 -32.56 -10.81
N ASN A 797 25.28 -32.53 -11.04
CA ASN A 797 25.85 -32.65 -12.38
C ASN A 797 25.54 -34.00 -13.05
N GLU A 798 25.47 -35.09 -12.29
CA GLU A 798 25.08 -36.42 -12.80
C GLU A 798 23.60 -36.46 -13.20
N ALA A 799 22.71 -35.89 -12.37
CA ALA A 799 21.28 -35.79 -12.69
C ALA A 799 21.01 -34.95 -13.95
N LEU A 800 21.80 -33.91 -14.20
CA LEU A 800 21.68 -33.04 -15.37
C LEU A 800 22.36 -33.59 -16.63
N ALA A 801 23.18 -34.64 -16.53
CA ALA A 801 23.97 -35.15 -17.65
C ALA A 801 23.13 -35.53 -18.90
N PRO A 802 21.94 -36.17 -18.78
CA PRO A 802 21.11 -36.49 -19.93
C PRO A 802 20.58 -35.25 -20.67
N VAL A 803 20.17 -34.21 -19.93
CA VAL A 803 19.70 -32.94 -20.49
C VAL A 803 20.84 -32.25 -21.23
N ARG A 804 22.02 -32.15 -20.60
CA ARG A 804 23.21 -31.54 -21.20
C ARG A 804 23.71 -32.31 -22.43
N ALA A 805 23.61 -33.64 -22.43
CA ALA A 805 23.97 -34.45 -23.60
C ALA A 805 23.03 -34.17 -24.78
N MET A 806 21.72 -34.01 -24.51
CA MET A 806 20.76 -33.60 -25.53
C MET A 806 21.10 -32.21 -26.08
N LEU A 807 21.32 -31.21 -25.23
CA LEU A 807 21.68 -29.85 -25.68
C LEU A 807 22.98 -29.87 -26.51
N ALA A 808 24.01 -30.58 -26.05
CA ALA A 808 25.28 -30.69 -26.77
C ALA A 808 25.14 -31.36 -28.15
N ALA A 809 24.24 -32.34 -28.29
CA ALA A 809 23.96 -33.01 -29.56
C ALA A 809 23.25 -32.10 -30.58
N ASN A 810 22.59 -31.04 -30.12
CA ASN A 810 21.82 -30.11 -30.95
C ASN A 810 22.40 -28.67 -30.93
N LYS A 811 23.65 -28.49 -30.50
CA LYS A 811 24.31 -27.19 -30.35
C LYS A 811 24.39 -26.30 -31.61
N ASP A 812 24.17 -26.88 -32.79
CA ASP A 812 24.18 -26.18 -34.09
C ASP A 812 22.76 -25.75 -34.53
N GLU A 813 21.73 -26.03 -33.72
CA GLU A 813 20.35 -25.56 -33.90
C GLU A 813 20.17 -24.20 -33.19
N PHE A 814 19.44 -23.28 -33.82
CA PHE A 814 19.13 -21.98 -33.22
C PHE A 814 17.88 -22.12 -32.34
N ARG A 815 17.82 -21.37 -31.24
CA ARG A 815 16.72 -21.44 -30.26
C ARG A 815 15.45 -20.81 -30.82
N ILE A 816 14.29 -21.38 -30.47
CA ILE A 816 12.98 -20.77 -30.72
C ILE A 816 12.32 -20.60 -29.37
N ILE A 817 12.29 -19.36 -28.90
CA ILE A 817 11.83 -18.99 -27.57
C ILE A 817 10.37 -18.58 -27.71
N LEU A 818 9.48 -19.28 -27.03
CA LEU A 818 8.04 -19.06 -27.11
C LEU A 818 7.61 -18.03 -26.06
N PRO A 819 6.55 -17.24 -26.32
CA PRO A 819 6.08 -16.27 -25.35
C PRO A 819 5.40 -17.00 -24.18
N ASN A 820 5.64 -16.55 -22.95
CA ASN A 820 5.12 -17.19 -21.74
C ASN A 820 3.57 -17.17 -21.67
N SER A 821 2.94 -16.16 -22.29
CA SER A 821 1.49 -16.06 -22.47
C SER A 821 0.86 -17.23 -23.23
N ALA A 822 1.68 -18.04 -23.89
CA ALA A 822 1.29 -19.24 -24.63
C ALA A 822 1.40 -20.54 -23.82
N ALA A 823 1.71 -20.48 -22.52
CA ALA A 823 1.72 -21.65 -21.65
C ALA A 823 0.76 -21.51 -20.46
N ALA A 824 0.45 -20.28 -20.04
CA ALA A 824 -0.43 -20.01 -18.92
C ALA A 824 -1.74 -19.35 -19.37
N ASN A 825 -2.80 -19.58 -18.59
CA ASN A 825 -4.21 -19.30 -18.94
C ASN A 825 -4.82 -20.19 -20.05
N GLY A 826 -4.15 -21.27 -20.49
CA GLY A 826 -4.71 -22.28 -21.39
C GLY A 826 -4.48 -22.04 -22.90
N HIS A 827 -3.80 -20.95 -23.26
CA HIS A 827 -3.31 -20.73 -24.62
C HIS A 827 -2.12 -21.66 -24.89
N LYS A 828 -1.87 -22.01 -26.15
CA LYS A 828 -0.76 -22.87 -26.56
C LYS A 828 -0.15 -22.39 -27.87
N ILE A 829 1.14 -22.08 -27.88
CA ILE A 829 1.91 -21.94 -29.12
C ILE A 829 2.85 -23.13 -29.19
N THR A 830 2.83 -23.85 -30.31
CA THR A 830 3.73 -24.98 -30.54
C THR A 830 4.46 -24.81 -31.85
N VAL A 831 5.70 -25.30 -31.85
CA VAL A 831 6.53 -25.38 -33.05
C VAL A 831 6.52 -26.82 -33.52
N SER A 832 6.22 -27.01 -34.80
CA SER A 832 6.05 -28.34 -35.39
C SER A 832 7.35 -29.12 -35.61
N SER A 833 8.53 -28.46 -35.64
CA SER A 833 9.82 -29.13 -35.85
C SER A 833 11.04 -28.25 -35.55
N LYS A 834 12.20 -28.93 -35.35
CA LYS A 834 13.54 -28.35 -35.15
C LYS A 834 13.96 -27.51 -36.35
N ALA A 835 14.76 -26.46 -36.14
CA ALA A 835 15.14 -25.55 -37.22
C ALA A 835 16.61 -25.11 -37.16
N LYS A 836 17.33 -25.36 -38.25
CA LYS A 836 18.60 -24.73 -38.58
C LYS A 836 18.33 -23.50 -39.45
N ALA A 837 19.30 -22.61 -39.56
CA ALA A 837 19.19 -21.46 -40.47
C ALA A 837 18.76 -21.91 -41.88
N GLY A 838 17.64 -21.33 -42.36
CA GLY A 838 17.04 -21.63 -43.67
C GLY A 838 15.90 -22.65 -43.63
N ASP A 839 15.62 -23.30 -42.51
CA ASP A 839 14.48 -24.22 -42.39
C ASP A 839 13.14 -23.45 -42.29
N ASP A 840 12.07 -24.00 -42.87
CA ASP A 840 10.71 -23.48 -42.73
C ASP A 840 10.12 -23.92 -41.37
N VAL A 841 9.93 -22.97 -40.46
CA VAL A 841 9.34 -23.20 -39.14
C VAL A 841 7.84 -22.97 -39.21
N THR A 842 7.05 -23.97 -38.80
CA THR A 842 5.59 -23.82 -38.69
C THR A 842 5.15 -23.72 -37.23
N LEU A 843 4.41 -22.66 -36.93
CA LEU A 843 3.80 -22.35 -35.64
C LEU A 843 2.31 -22.73 -35.64
N THR A 844 1.89 -23.42 -34.60
CA THR A 844 0.47 -23.67 -34.30
C THR A 844 0.09 -22.86 -33.07
N VAL A 845 -0.91 -22.00 -33.22
CA VAL A 845 -1.44 -21.17 -32.13
C VAL A 845 -2.83 -21.69 -31.78
N THR A 846 -3.03 -22.05 -30.52
CA THR A 846 -4.28 -22.52 -29.94
C THR A 846 -4.65 -21.59 -28.79
N PRO A 847 -5.58 -20.64 -28.97
CA PRO A 847 -6.08 -19.82 -27.87
C PRO A 847 -6.81 -20.66 -26.80
N ALA A 848 -6.86 -20.15 -25.56
CA ALA A 848 -7.69 -20.69 -24.49
C ALA A 848 -9.19 -20.54 -24.79
N ASP A 849 -10.03 -21.34 -24.12
CA ASP A 849 -11.49 -21.27 -24.26
C ASP A 849 -12.02 -19.85 -23.97
N GLY A 850 -12.75 -19.28 -24.93
CA GLY A 850 -13.29 -17.92 -24.84
C GLY A 850 -12.27 -16.81 -25.15
N TYR A 851 -11.12 -17.15 -25.74
CA TYR A 851 -10.13 -16.20 -26.22
C TYR A 851 -9.72 -16.46 -27.68
N GLU A 852 -9.16 -15.45 -28.33
CA GLU A 852 -8.58 -15.49 -29.68
C GLU A 852 -7.18 -14.85 -29.71
N LEU A 853 -6.37 -15.17 -30.73
CA LEU A 853 -5.08 -14.52 -30.94
C LEU A 853 -5.32 -13.06 -31.34
N TYR A 854 -4.71 -12.11 -30.62
CA TYR A 854 -4.74 -10.70 -30.98
C TYR A 854 -4.10 -10.53 -32.36
N LEU A 855 -4.88 -10.02 -33.30
CA LEU A 855 -4.52 -10.03 -34.71
C LEU A 855 -3.27 -9.16 -34.96
N GLY A 856 -2.28 -9.72 -35.66
CA GLY A 856 -0.98 -9.07 -35.90
C GLY A 856 0.02 -9.11 -34.73
N SER A 857 -0.37 -9.62 -33.56
CA SER A 857 0.54 -9.76 -32.41
C SER A 857 1.61 -10.83 -32.58
N LEU A 858 1.37 -11.83 -33.45
CA LEU A 858 2.32 -12.93 -33.65
C LEU A 858 3.55 -12.45 -34.43
N LYS A 859 4.70 -12.38 -33.75
CA LYS A 859 5.97 -11.93 -34.31
C LYS A 859 7.09 -12.94 -34.04
N ALA A 860 8.10 -12.94 -34.90
CA ALA A 860 9.37 -13.65 -34.76
C ALA A 860 10.50 -12.61 -34.77
N ASN A 861 11.20 -12.41 -33.66
CA ASN A 861 12.17 -11.32 -33.46
C ASN A 861 11.59 -9.94 -33.84
N GLY A 862 10.37 -9.65 -33.41
CA GLY A 862 9.66 -8.42 -33.74
C GLY A 862 9.07 -8.37 -35.17
N VAL A 863 9.41 -9.32 -36.05
CA VAL A 863 8.88 -9.38 -37.42
C VAL A 863 7.56 -10.16 -37.44
N LYS A 864 6.48 -9.54 -37.92
CA LYS A 864 5.15 -10.16 -38.04
C LYS A 864 5.22 -11.50 -38.79
N VAL A 865 4.64 -12.55 -38.21
CA VAL A 865 4.52 -13.87 -38.83
C VAL A 865 3.15 -13.97 -39.50
N SER A 866 3.13 -13.98 -40.83
CA SER A 866 1.89 -14.09 -41.60
C SER A 866 1.45 -15.56 -41.78
N LYS A 867 0.13 -15.78 -41.89
CA LYS A 867 -0.41 -17.08 -42.28
C LYS A 867 0.00 -17.45 -43.70
N LYS A 868 0.42 -18.71 -43.89
CA LYS A 868 0.61 -19.35 -45.19
C LYS A 868 -0.39 -20.50 -45.32
N GLY A 869 -1.61 -20.20 -45.78
CA GLY A 869 -2.74 -21.13 -45.70
C GLY A 869 -3.35 -21.13 -44.29
N ASP A 870 -3.54 -22.31 -43.70
CA ASP A 870 -4.13 -22.46 -42.35
C ASP A 870 -3.10 -22.41 -41.20
N ALA A 871 -1.80 -22.25 -41.50
CA ALA A 871 -0.72 -22.27 -40.52
C ALA A 871 0.15 -21.00 -40.57
N TYR A 872 0.74 -20.63 -39.44
CA TYR A 872 1.73 -19.55 -39.34
C TYR A 872 3.12 -20.11 -39.59
N SER A 873 3.95 -19.41 -40.37
CA SER A 873 5.31 -19.90 -40.66
C SER A 873 6.32 -18.79 -40.90
N PHE A 874 7.57 -19.02 -40.50
CA PHE A 874 8.71 -18.16 -40.82
C PHE A 874 9.93 -19.00 -41.23
N VAL A 875 10.89 -18.40 -41.92
CA VAL A 875 12.17 -19.06 -42.25
C VAL A 875 13.15 -18.79 -41.11
N MET A 876 13.73 -19.86 -40.56
CA MET A 876 14.66 -19.73 -39.45
C MET A 876 15.89 -18.89 -39.83
N PRO A 877 16.19 -17.78 -39.14
CA PRO A 877 17.39 -17.00 -39.38
C PRO A 877 18.64 -17.70 -38.82
N ALA A 878 19.82 -17.16 -39.11
CA ALA A 878 21.08 -17.58 -38.50
C ALA A 878 21.28 -16.96 -37.10
N ALA A 879 20.21 -16.98 -36.31
CA ALA A 879 20.13 -16.45 -34.95
C ALA A 879 18.95 -17.09 -34.22
N ASP A 880 18.96 -17.01 -32.89
CA ASP A 880 17.82 -17.40 -32.05
C ASP A 880 16.60 -16.53 -32.39
N VAL A 881 15.40 -17.10 -32.23
CA VAL A 881 14.13 -16.46 -32.55
C VAL A 881 13.23 -16.41 -31.33
N ALA A 882 12.90 -15.21 -30.86
CA ALA A 882 11.83 -14.97 -29.91
C ALA A 882 10.49 -14.88 -30.66
N ILE A 883 9.54 -15.72 -30.28
CA ILE A 883 8.15 -15.62 -30.71
C ILE A 883 7.42 -14.78 -29.67
N THR A 884 6.71 -13.74 -30.13
CA THR A 884 5.80 -12.97 -29.27
C THR A 884 4.38 -13.09 -29.82
N ALA A 885 3.40 -13.09 -28.93
CA ALA A 885 1.99 -13.18 -29.25
C ALA A 885 1.16 -12.64 -28.08
N SER A 886 0.04 -11.99 -28.40
CA SER A 886 -0.93 -11.52 -27.42
C SER A 886 -2.28 -12.17 -27.70
N PHE A 887 -3.08 -12.39 -26.67
CA PHE A 887 -4.42 -12.96 -26.78
C PHE A 887 -5.45 -12.01 -26.19
N CYS A 888 -6.68 -12.06 -26.71
CA CYS A 888 -7.81 -11.25 -26.26
C CYS A 888 -9.04 -12.14 -26.12
N LYS A 889 -10.02 -11.75 -25.29
CA LYS A 889 -11.27 -12.51 -25.14
C LYS A 889 -12.01 -12.54 -26.49
N GLU A 890 -12.67 -13.65 -26.81
CA GLU A 890 -13.40 -13.79 -28.09
C GLU A 890 -14.37 -12.62 -28.26
N GLY A 891 -14.23 -11.89 -29.37
CA GLY A 891 -15.07 -10.73 -29.68
C GLY A 891 -14.70 -9.44 -28.93
N THR A 892 -13.63 -9.45 -28.13
CA THR A 892 -13.02 -8.23 -27.55
C THR A 892 -11.68 -7.89 -28.19
N GLY A 893 -11.14 -8.77 -29.04
CA GLY A 893 -10.03 -8.41 -29.91
C GLY A 893 -10.45 -7.34 -30.90
N PRO A 894 -9.54 -6.43 -31.29
CA PRO A 894 -9.84 -5.56 -32.41
C PRO A 894 -10.05 -6.45 -33.63
N ALA A 895 -11.26 -6.43 -34.17
CA ALA A 895 -11.46 -6.89 -35.54
C ALA A 895 -10.55 -6.02 -36.43
N GLU A 896 -9.98 -6.57 -37.51
CA GLU A 896 -9.37 -5.74 -38.56
C GLU A 896 -10.49 -4.89 -39.20
N VAL A 897 -10.83 -3.76 -38.57
CA VAL A 897 -11.86 -2.87 -39.08
C VAL A 897 -11.16 -1.91 -40.03
N LYS A 898 -11.30 -2.13 -41.33
CA LYS A 898 -10.82 -1.18 -42.36
C LYS A 898 -11.18 0.26 -41.96
N GLY A 899 -10.18 1.12 -41.85
CA GLY A 899 -10.31 2.51 -41.44
C GLY A 899 -10.07 2.79 -39.95
N ASP A 900 -9.76 1.78 -39.13
CA ASP A 900 -9.31 1.94 -37.75
C ASP A 900 -7.80 2.23 -37.77
N ALA A 901 -7.46 3.49 -37.53
CA ALA A 901 -6.10 4.02 -37.68
C ALA A 901 -5.33 3.99 -36.37
N ASN A 902 -6.03 4.12 -35.22
CA ASN A 902 -5.41 4.14 -33.91
C ASN A 902 -5.37 2.75 -33.24
N GLY A 903 -6.08 1.76 -33.81
CA GLY A 903 -6.09 0.37 -33.35
C GLY A 903 -6.98 0.14 -32.13
N ASP A 904 -7.95 1.02 -31.86
CA ASP A 904 -8.86 0.95 -30.71
C ASP A 904 -10.05 -0.02 -30.91
N GLY A 905 -10.16 -0.62 -32.09
CA GLY A 905 -11.21 -1.57 -32.47
C GLY A 905 -12.50 -0.89 -32.95
N SER A 906 -12.56 0.44 -33.02
CA SER A 906 -13.74 1.23 -33.38
C SER A 906 -13.42 2.28 -34.42
N VAL A 907 -13.96 2.16 -35.64
CA VAL A 907 -13.81 3.22 -36.66
C VAL A 907 -14.64 4.45 -36.28
N ASN A 908 -13.96 5.49 -35.84
CA ASN A 908 -14.55 6.71 -35.32
C ASN A 908 -13.78 7.97 -35.77
N ILE A 909 -14.15 9.13 -35.22
CA ILE A 909 -13.57 10.41 -35.64
C ILE A 909 -12.07 10.53 -35.30
N ALA A 910 -11.59 9.79 -34.29
CA ALA A 910 -10.18 9.73 -33.93
C ALA A 910 -9.34 9.13 -35.07
N ASP A 911 -9.86 8.12 -35.78
CA ASP A 911 -9.18 7.50 -36.91
C ASP A 911 -9.08 8.44 -38.10
N VAL A 912 -10.18 9.13 -38.40
CA VAL A 912 -10.20 10.16 -39.45
C VAL A 912 -9.17 11.23 -39.13
N ALA A 913 -9.11 11.69 -37.87
CA ALA A 913 -8.15 12.70 -37.42
C ALA A 913 -6.70 12.20 -37.57
N LEU A 914 -6.42 10.96 -37.19
CA LEU A 914 -5.09 10.36 -37.29
C LEU A 914 -4.64 10.16 -38.75
N ILE A 915 -5.53 9.69 -39.64
CA ILE A 915 -5.25 9.57 -41.08
C ILE A 915 -4.98 10.94 -41.69
N CYS A 916 -5.78 11.96 -41.35
CA CYS A 916 -5.55 13.33 -41.81
C CYS A 916 -4.19 13.85 -41.37
N ARG A 917 -3.80 13.65 -40.11
CA ARG A 917 -2.49 14.05 -39.59
C ARG A 917 -1.35 13.30 -40.26
N TYR A 918 -1.49 12.01 -40.52
CA TYR A 918 -0.51 11.25 -41.29
C TYR A 918 -0.30 11.82 -42.70
N ILE A 919 -1.39 12.14 -43.40
CA ILE A 919 -1.34 12.76 -44.75
C ILE A 919 -0.64 14.13 -44.71
N MET A 920 -0.84 14.90 -43.63
CA MET A 920 -0.19 16.19 -43.40
C MET A 920 1.28 16.07 -42.94
N GLY A 921 1.76 14.85 -42.65
CA GLY A 921 3.11 14.60 -42.13
C GLY A 921 3.27 14.92 -40.64
N GLU A 922 2.16 15.02 -39.90
CA GLU A 922 2.09 15.43 -38.50
C GLU A 922 1.91 14.25 -37.53
N ALA A 923 1.84 13.02 -38.05
CA ALA A 923 1.76 11.78 -37.30
C ALA A 923 2.34 10.61 -38.13
N GLN A 924 2.71 9.51 -37.48
CA GLN A 924 3.07 8.26 -38.13
C GLN A 924 1.99 7.20 -37.86
N LEU A 925 1.64 6.43 -38.89
CA LEU A 925 0.84 5.21 -38.76
C LEU A 925 1.77 4.02 -38.59
N SER A 926 1.38 3.06 -37.73
CA SER A 926 2.02 1.75 -37.65
C SER A 926 1.93 1.03 -39.00
N VAL A 927 2.79 0.02 -39.21
CA VAL A 927 2.78 -0.76 -40.46
C VAL A 927 1.41 -1.41 -40.67
N ASP A 928 0.78 -1.91 -39.61
CA ASP A 928 -0.55 -2.52 -39.65
C ASP A 928 -1.66 -1.49 -39.92
N ALA A 929 -1.60 -0.31 -39.30
CA ALA A 929 -2.56 0.76 -39.54
C ALA A 929 -2.50 1.29 -40.99
N ARG A 930 -1.34 1.25 -41.65
CA ARG A 930 -1.21 1.62 -43.08
C ARG A 930 -1.92 0.65 -44.02
N GLU A 931 -2.03 -0.63 -43.65
CA GLU A 931 -2.81 -1.59 -44.44
C GLU A 931 -4.31 -1.40 -44.21
N LEU A 932 -4.72 -1.11 -42.97
CA LEU A 932 -6.14 -0.92 -42.61
C LEU A 932 -6.71 0.41 -43.09
N CYS A 933 -5.89 1.46 -43.13
CA CYS A 933 -6.30 2.77 -43.58
C CYS A 933 -6.31 2.91 -45.10
N ASP A 934 -5.78 1.96 -45.87
CA ASP A 934 -5.91 1.96 -47.33
C ASP A 934 -7.31 1.44 -47.71
N MET A 935 -8.26 2.38 -47.71
CA MET A 935 -9.68 2.07 -47.86
C MET A 935 -10.01 1.65 -49.28
N ASN A 936 -9.33 2.23 -50.28
CA ASN A 936 -9.59 1.97 -51.70
C ASN A 936 -8.68 0.88 -52.31
N GLY A 937 -7.63 0.43 -51.61
CA GLY A 937 -6.70 -0.61 -52.04
C GLY A 937 -5.69 -0.16 -53.10
N ASP A 938 -5.39 1.13 -53.19
CA ASP A 938 -4.44 1.69 -54.17
C ASP A 938 -2.97 1.66 -53.70
N GLY A 939 -2.74 1.22 -52.46
CA GLY A 939 -1.43 1.10 -51.83
C GLY A 939 -0.88 2.41 -51.26
N SER A 940 -1.65 3.50 -51.24
CA SER A 940 -1.22 4.82 -50.76
C SER A 940 -2.26 5.47 -49.85
N ILE A 941 -1.95 5.63 -48.56
CA ILE A 941 -2.82 6.40 -47.63
C ILE A 941 -2.88 7.87 -48.05
N ASN A 942 -4.04 8.30 -48.54
CA ASN A 942 -4.25 9.67 -49.03
C ASN A 942 -5.64 10.22 -48.67
N VAL A 943 -5.95 11.43 -49.14
CA VAL A 943 -7.23 12.11 -48.81
C VAL A 943 -8.44 11.27 -49.20
N THR A 944 -8.33 10.44 -50.24
CA THR A 944 -9.38 9.51 -50.66
C THR A 944 -9.72 8.54 -49.54
N ASP A 945 -8.71 8.01 -48.84
CA ASP A 945 -8.91 7.08 -47.74
C ASP A 945 -9.50 7.76 -46.51
N ALA A 946 -9.02 8.94 -46.15
CA ALA A 946 -9.59 9.74 -45.07
C ALA A 946 -11.09 9.99 -45.31
N VAL A 947 -11.49 10.32 -46.55
CA VAL A 947 -12.89 10.50 -46.93
C VAL A 947 -13.70 9.22 -46.79
N LEU A 948 -13.14 8.07 -47.20
CA LEU A 948 -13.81 6.77 -47.10
C LEU A 948 -14.02 6.34 -45.63
N VAL A 949 -13.05 6.60 -44.75
CA VAL A 949 -13.23 6.40 -43.31
C VAL A 949 -14.29 7.36 -42.77
N CYS A 950 -14.27 8.62 -43.17
CA CYS A 950 -15.26 9.62 -42.75
C CYS A 950 -16.70 9.24 -43.16
N MET A 951 -16.88 8.71 -44.37
CA MET A 951 -18.18 8.19 -44.84
C MET A 951 -18.66 7.02 -43.98
N LYS A 952 -17.75 6.11 -43.65
CA LYS A 952 -18.01 4.96 -42.79
C LYS A 952 -18.43 5.37 -41.37
N VAL A 953 -17.75 6.36 -40.78
CA VAL A 953 -18.11 6.95 -39.47
C VAL A 953 -19.49 7.62 -39.52
N ALA A 954 -19.83 8.28 -40.63
CA ALA A 954 -21.12 8.92 -40.82
C ALA A 954 -22.28 7.94 -41.13
N GLY A 955 -22.00 6.63 -41.22
CA GLY A 955 -22.99 5.59 -41.49
C GLY A 955 -23.51 5.53 -42.94
N ASN A 956 -22.74 6.04 -43.91
CA ASN A 956 -23.11 6.07 -45.33
C ASN A 956 -22.34 5.07 -46.19
#